data_AF-A0A9D5NCV1-F1
#
_entry.id   AF-A0A9D5NCV1-F1
#
_cell.length_a   1.000
_cell.length_b   1.000
_cell.length_c   1.000
_cell.angle_alpha   90.00
_cell.angle_beta   90.00
_cell.angle_gamma   90.00
#
_symmetry.space_group_name_H-M   'P 1'
#
loop_
_entity.id
_entity.type
_entity.pdbx_description
1 polymer ?
#
loop_
_entity_poly.entity_id
_entity_poly.type
_entity_poly.pdbx_seq_one_letter_code
_entity_poly.pdbx_strand_id
1 'polypeptide(L)'
;MIIVDGVLLEIEKKDIDSIQSNGVLVIPNNVTRIGPLTHQSLSMVFEVVIPGSVKEIGEFAFANSSISKVTIKEGVESIEKGAFSGLYNLNSIFIPSSVKYIDPTAFSECISLAEVIVDENNSIYDSRDSSNAIIETKTNTLVFGSKNTVIPNSVLAIGKMAFYKSFIEFLNIPSSVKTIGDEAFCLARKLLPIVIPISVHTIGSKAFYESEYECYYNLELYCEANSKPVGWNDDWAVTNKKIIFGYTKPHNNSLSIRKAISFFSKSSCDLSFYRMFKESLRKDMEFNIAILLTNGRVLEYMDESIRNNKDAVLAAVMQNPYTIDYASDNLKKDEEIIAAANSHNEMEFYDNDLDHFDDSELSNYTRESIIELAKQNCLIVKHLSKEYLSDKEIALAALDSPLVTEMLNDPYTGDPFDQLFSPLPFFSDELKDDKEVVKKAISKIGWAIEYASSRLQNDKDLVLLSFESKETCPLAIPPLFLDDKDVVLKALKNGERVTFNGYESISDRLKIDRDVVFTALIAYPLVYDYIPEDFKLTRDVTFLKSVIEKCEDVVALYQCLNSDLKNNREIFLAVVKNNGAAIIFTDSLEFIKDKEIAIEALKNDKRKKVGVPLVFYLDDELKKDRDIIDLAIKTNRFSSYFIIY
;
A
#
# COMPACT_ATOMS: atom_id res chain seq x y z
N MET A 1 -16.05 -18.15 30.09
CA MET A 1 -17.09 -17.42 29.34
C MET A 1 -18.40 -17.60 30.08
N ILE A 2 -19.18 -16.55 30.30
CA ILE A 2 -20.48 -16.62 30.97
C ILE A 2 -21.55 -16.84 29.91
N ILE A 3 -22.13 -18.04 29.91
CA ILE A 3 -23.20 -18.45 29.00
C ILE A 3 -24.44 -18.80 29.82
N VAL A 4 -25.54 -18.10 29.58
CA VAL A 4 -26.83 -18.31 30.27
C VAL A 4 -27.89 -18.61 29.22
N ASP A 5 -28.54 -19.78 29.32
CA ASP A 5 -29.57 -20.23 28.39
C ASP A 5 -29.15 -20.16 26.90
N GLY A 6 -27.87 -20.47 26.62
CA GLY A 6 -27.28 -20.40 25.28
C GLY A 6 -26.84 -19.01 24.82
N VAL A 7 -27.00 -17.99 25.66
CA VAL A 7 -26.58 -16.62 25.37
C VAL A 7 -25.21 -16.36 25.96
N LEU A 8 -24.22 -16.00 25.13
CA LEU A 8 -22.93 -15.51 25.62
C LEU A 8 -23.07 -14.06 26.07
N LEU A 9 -22.85 -13.79 27.35
CA LEU A 9 -23.03 -12.46 27.94
C LEU A 9 -21.71 -11.79 28.34
N GLU A 10 -20.69 -12.57 28.66
CA GLU A 10 -19.41 -12.03 29.12
C GLU A 10 -18.25 -13.00 28.86
N ILE A 11 -17.06 -12.45 28.62
CA ILE A 11 -15.80 -13.20 28.59
C ILE A 11 -14.99 -12.77 29.81
N GLU A 12 -14.78 -13.70 30.75
CA GLU A 12 -14.07 -13.42 32.00
C GLU A 12 -12.57 -13.35 31.74
N LYS A 13 -11.85 -12.61 32.60
CA LYS A 13 -10.40 -12.42 32.50
C LYS A 13 -9.60 -13.73 32.33
N LYS A 14 -9.99 -14.80 33.03
CA LYS A 14 -9.32 -16.11 32.95
C LYS A 14 -9.37 -16.71 31.54
N ASP A 15 -10.45 -16.47 30.79
CA ASP A 15 -10.60 -16.93 29.41
C ASP A 15 -9.80 -16.04 28.46
N ILE A 16 -9.74 -14.73 28.74
CA ILE A 16 -8.91 -13.76 28.00
C ILE A 16 -7.41 -14.13 28.11
N ASP A 17 -6.95 -14.50 29.30
CA ASP A 17 -5.55 -14.90 29.53
C ASP A 17 -5.17 -16.15 28.72
N SER A 18 -6.12 -17.05 28.45
CA SER A 18 -5.89 -18.21 27.57
C SER A 18 -5.80 -17.83 26.07
N ILE A 19 -6.51 -16.77 25.67
CA ILE A 19 -6.51 -16.22 24.31
C ILE A 19 -5.21 -15.46 24.01
N GLN A 20 -4.50 -14.92 25.02
CA GLN A 20 -3.25 -14.14 24.86
C GLN A 20 -2.15 -14.84 24.03
N SER A 21 -2.15 -16.17 23.94
CA SER A 21 -1.12 -16.92 23.22
C SER A 21 -1.26 -16.89 21.70
N ASN A 22 -2.47 -16.67 21.17
CA ASN A 22 -2.71 -16.62 19.73
C ASN A 22 -3.62 -15.48 19.27
N GLY A 23 -4.40 -14.87 20.17
CA GLY A 23 -5.32 -13.75 19.97
C GLY A 23 -6.68 -14.09 19.31
N VAL A 24 -6.97 -15.38 19.11
CA VAL A 24 -8.17 -15.87 18.40
C VAL A 24 -9.25 -16.26 19.39
N LEU A 25 -10.43 -15.62 19.31
CA LEU A 25 -11.61 -15.98 20.08
C LEU A 25 -12.51 -16.94 19.27
N VAL A 26 -12.58 -18.19 19.70
CA VAL A 26 -13.52 -19.18 19.13
C VAL A 26 -14.74 -19.30 20.03
N ILE A 27 -15.91 -18.90 19.52
CA ILE A 27 -17.16 -19.00 20.28
C ILE A 27 -17.58 -20.49 20.38
N PRO A 28 -17.93 -21.00 21.58
CA PRO A 28 -18.33 -22.40 21.76
C PRO A 28 -19.64 -22.78 21.05
N ASN A 29 -19.74 -24.05 20.62
CA ASN A 29 -20.90 -24.57 19.88
C ASN A 29 -22.21 -24.67 20.71
N ASN A 30 -22.16 -24.47 22.03
CA ASN A 30 -23.37 -24.41 22.87
C ASN A 30 -23.96 -22.99 22.96
N VAL A 31 -23.36 -22.01 22.28
CA VAL A 31 -23.88 -20.65 22.17
C VAL A 31 -24.84 -20.56 20.98
N THR A 32 -26.04 -20.04 21.23
CA THR A 32 -27.11 -19.78 20.25
C THR A 32 -27.31 -18.29 20.00
N ARG A 33 -26.88 -17.40 20.92
CA ARG A 33 -26.90 -15.95 20.75
C ARG A 33 -25.68 -15.30 21.42
N ILE A 34 -25.17 -14.23 20.83
CA ILE A 34 -24.11 -13.41 21.43
C ILE A 34 -24.73 -12.09 21.90
N GLY A 35 -24.65 -11.79 23.19
CA GLY A 35 -25.07 -10.49 23.74
C GLY A 35 -23.98 -9.41 23.61
N PRO A 36 -24.22 -8.19 24.09
CA PRO A 36 -23.26 -7.10 24.02
C PRO A 36 -22.02 -7.41 24.88
N LEU A 37 -20.88 -7.66 24.26
CA LEU A 37 -19.61 -7.88 24.97
C LEU A 37 -18.92 -6.54 25.21
N THR A 38 -18.26 -6.41 26.36
CA THR A 38 -17.57 -5.16 26.71
C THR A 38 -16.25 -5.02 25.93
N HIS A 39 -15.88 -3.78 25.58
CA HIS A 39 -14.59 -3.47 24.95
C HIS A 39 -13.40 -4.03 25.75
N GLN A 40 -13.47 -3.96 27.08
CA GLN A 40 -12.42 -4.50 27.95
C GLN A 40 -12.23 -6.00 27.74
N SER A 41 -13.32 -6.76 27.59
CA SER A 41 -13.30 -8.21 27.34
C SER A 41 -12.69 -8.59 25.98
N LEU A 42 -12.65 -7.66 25.01
CA LEU A 42 -12.20 -7.91 23.63
C LEU A 42 -10.90 -7.16 23.27
N SER A 43 -10.31 -6.42 24.21
CA SER A 43 -9.15 -5.55 23.98
C SER A 43 -7.90 -6.22 23.38
N MET A 44 -7.76 -7.54 23.54
CA MET A 44 -6.62 -8.34 23.04
C MET A 44 -7.02 -9.32 21.93
N VAL A 45 -8.28 -9.29 21.47
CA VAL A 45 -8.80 -10.20 20.45
C VAL A 45 -8.60 -9.57 19.08
N PHE A 46 -7.80 -10.21 18.22
CA PHE A 46 -7.61 -9.76 16.82
C PHE A 46 -8.51 -10.51 15.83
N GLU A 47 -8.88 -11.76 16.14
CA GLU A 47 -9.74 -12.60 15.30
C GLU A 47 -10.87 -13.24 16.11
N VAL A 48 -12.09 -13.27 15.56
CA VAL A 48 -13.22 -14.00 16.14
C VAL A 48 -13.79 -15.02 15.15
N VAL A 49 -14.10 -16.22 15.65
CA VAL A 49 -14.76 -17.29 14.90
C VAL A 49 -16.12 -17.60 15.53
N ILE A 50 -17.18 -17.28 14.79
CA ILE A 50 -18.58 -17.45 15.19
C ILE A 50 -19.11 -18.75 14.55
N PRO A 51 -19.44 -19.79 15.33
CA PRO A 51 -19.92 -21.06 14.80
C PRO A 51 -21.38 -20.98 14.35
N GLY A 52 -21.79 -21.92 13.50
CA GLY A 52 -23.16 -22.04 13.00
C GLY A 52 -24.22 -22.37 14.05
N SER A 53 -23.83 -22.69 15.28
CA SER A 53 -24.76 -22.85 16.40
C SER A 53 -25.34 -21.51 16.83
N VAL A 54 -24.61 -20.41 16.64
CA VAL A 54 -25.07 -19.05 16.91
C VAL A 54 -26.10 -18.72 15.85
N LYS A 55 -27.32 -18.40 16.26
CA LYS A 55 -28.42 -17.97 15.40
C LYS A 55 -28.46 -16.46 15.25
N GLU A 56 -28.09 -15.74 16.31
CA GLU A 56 -28.17 -14.29 16.40
C GLU A 56 -26.87 -13.71 16.96
N ILE A 57 -26.25 -12.80 16.21
CA ILE A 57 -25.18 -11.94 16.71
C ILE A 57 -25.87 -10.65 17.18
N GLY A 58 -26.06 -10.55 18.49
CA GLY A 58 -26.92 -9.54 19.11
C GLY A 58 -26.36 -8.13 19.05
N GLU A 59 -27.18 -7.19 19.53
CA GLU A 59 -26.88 -5.76 19.46
C GLU A 59 -25.52 -5.44 20.11
N PHE A 60 -24.68 -4.72 19.38
CA PHE A 60 -23.35 -4.28 19.81
C PHE A 60 -22.40 -5.41 20.28
N ALA A 61 -22.64 -6.66 19.87
CA ALA A 61 -21.90 -7.85 20.33
C ALA A 61 -20.36 -7.69 20.31
N PHE A 62 -19.81 -7.07 19.28
CA PHE A 62 -18.37 -6.85 19.10
C PHE A 62 -18.00 -5.38 18.86
N ALA A 63 -18.88 -4.45 19.23
CA ALA A 63 -18.69 -3.03 18.90
C ALA A 63 -17.39 -2.45 19.51
N ASN A 64 -16.77 -1.53 18.77
CA ASN A 64 -15.56 -0.77 19.13
C ASN A 64 -14.36 -1.61 19.55
N SER A 65 -14.25 -2.87 19.10
CA SER A 65 -13.15 -3.77 19.46
C SER A 65 -11.97 -3.68 18.47
N SER A 66 -10.80 -4.19 18.88
CA SER A 66 -9.59 -4.23 18.02
C SER A 66 -9.58 -5.38 17.01
N ILE A 67 -10.71 -6.05 16.82
CA ILE A 67 -10.86 -7.21 15.94
C ILE A 67 -10.62 -6.77 14.49
N SER A 68 -9.70 -7.45 13.82
CA SER A 68 -9.34 -7.22 12.41
C SER A 68 -9.86 -8.31 11.48
N LYS A 69 -10.31 -9.45 12.04
CA LYS A 69 -10.82 -10.58 11.28
C LYS A 69 -12.03 -11.23 11.95
N VAL A 70 -13.11 -11.39 11.19
CA VAL A 70 -14.35 -12.02 11.63
C VAL A 70 -14.68 -13.19 10.70
N THR A 71 -14.87 -14.37 11.27
CA THR A 71 -15.36 -15.55 10.53
C THR A 71 -16.78 -15.89 11.00
N ILE A 72 -17.77 -15.71 10.12
CA ILE A 72 -19.17 -16.08 10.36
C ILE A 72 -19.42 -17.41 9.65
N LYS A 73 -19.72 -18.48 10.39
CA LYS A 73 -20.00 -19.80 9.79
C LYS A 73 -21.48 -19.96 9.40
N GLU A 74 -21.71 -20.86 8.46
CA GLU A 74 -23.05 -21.29 8.06
C GLU A 74 -23.90 -21.74 9.25
N GLY A 75 -25.10 -21.20 9.35
CA GLY A 75 -26.05 -21.43 10.45
C GLY A 75 -26.45 -20.17 11.21
N VAL A 76 -25.66 -19.08 11.09
CA VAL A 76 -25.99 -17.74 11.61
C VAL A 76 -27.11 -17.13 10.77
N GLU A 77 -28.15 -16.63 11.42
CA GLU A 77 -29.38 -16.16 10.77
C GLU A 77 -29.54 -14.64 10.84
N SER A 78 -29.06 -13.98 11.90
CA SER A 78 -29.16 -12.53 12.02
C SER A 78 -27.92 -11.84 12.58
N ILE A 79 -27.65 -10.64 12.06
CA ILE A 79 -26.62 -9.70 12.51
C ILE A 79 -27.34 -8.43 12.95
N GLU A 80 -27.45 -8.23 14.26
CA GLU A 80 -28.27 -7.17 14.84
C GLU A 80 -27.56 -5.81 14.88
N LYS A 81 -28.27 -4.81 15.39
CA LYS A 81 -27.86 -3.41 15.46
C LYS A 81 -26.44 -3.23 16.01
N GLY A 82 -25.58 -2.61 15.21
CA GLY A 82 -24.20 -2.28 15.60
C GLY A 82 -23.33 -3.47 16.01
N ALA A 83 -23.70 -4.71 15.66
CA ALA A 83 -23.00 -5.92 16.09
C ALA A 83 -21.47 -5.87 15.87
N PHE A 84 -21.02 -5.23 14.78
CA PHE A 84 -19.62 -5.04 14.42
C PHE A 84 -19.25 -3.55 14.25
N SER A 85 -20.04 -2.64 14.84
CA SER A 85 -19.78 -1.20 14.68
C SER A 85 -18.42 -0.83 15.26
N GLY A 86 -17.65 0.01 14.57
CA GLY A 86 -16.37 0.52 15.07
C GLY A 86 -15.24 -0.51 15.11
N LEU A 87 -15.32 -1.58 14.32
CA LEU A 87 -14.17 -2.47 14.09
C LEU A 87 -13.19 -1.80 13.10
N TYR A 88 -12.41 -0.84 13.62
CA TYR A 88 -11.57 0.04 12.81
C TYR A 88 -10.51 -0.67 11.97
N ASN A 89 -10.10 -1.89 12.36
CA ASN A 89 -9.08 -2.70 11.68
C ASN A 89 -9.67 -3.84 10.83
N LEU A 90 -11.00 -4.00 10.78
CA LEU A 90 -11.63 -5.05 9.96
C LEU A 90 -11.42 -4.74 8.48
N ASN A 91 -10.73 -5.62 7.75
CA ASN A 91 -10.41 -5.41 6.35
C ASN A 91 -11.44 -6.04 5.39
N SER A 92 -11.94 -7.23 5.74
CA SER A 92 -12.87 -7.99 4.90
C SER A 92 -13.99 -8.62 5.72
N ILE A 93 -15.18 -8.73 5.14
CA ILE A 93 -16.28 -9.51 5.71
C ILE A 93 -16.93 -10.42 4.67
N PHE A 94 -17.21 -11.65 5.07
CA PHE A 94 -17.96 -12.63 4.28
C PHE A 94 -19.31 -12.92 4.96
N ILE A 95 -20.40 -12.77 4.21
CA ILE A 95 -21.77 -13.02 4.66
C ILE A 95 -22.22 -14.40 4.14
N PRO A 96 -22.44 -15.40 5.02
CA PRO A 96 -22.83 -16.75 4.59
C PRO A 96 -24.27 -16.83 4.07
N SER A 97 -24.59 -17.93 3.41
CA SER A 97 -25.90 -18.16 2.77
C SER A 97 -27.06 -18.22 3.76
N SER A 98 -26.79 -18.61 5.01
CA SER A 98 -27.79 -18.71 6.08
C SER A 98 -28.28 -17.38 6.65
N VAL A 99 -27.58 -16.26 6.41
CA VAL A 99 -27.95 -14.95 6.98
C VAL A 99 -29.20 -14.41 6.31
N LYS A 100 -30.22 -14.12 7.13
CA LYS A 100 -31.55 -13.66 6.71
C LYS A 100 -31.83 -12.20 7.06
N TYR A 101 -31.09 -11.65 8.03
CA TYR A 101 -31.27 -10.28 8.48
C TYR A 101 -29.93 -9.65 8.85
N ILE A 102 -29.73 -8.43 8.38
CA ILE A 102 -28.60 -7.57 8.74
C ILE A 102 -29.19 -6.21 9.08
N ASP A 103 -28.97 -5.74 10.31
CA ASP A 103 -29.34 -4.39 10.67
C ASP A 103 -28.48 -3.38 9.87
N PRO A 104 -29.05 -2.28 9.37
CA PRO A 104 -28.31 -1.30 8.58
C PRO A 104 -27.07 -0.70 9.25
N THR A 105 -26.98 -0.73 10.58
CA THR A 105 -25.85 -0.21 11.35
C THR A 105 -24.85 -1.29 11.77
N ALA A 106 -25.05 -2.56 11.37
CA ALA A 106 -24.23 -3.68 11.81
C ALA A 106 -22.72 -3.44 11.65
N PHE A 107 -22.30 -2.73 10.60
CA PHE A 107 -20.90 -2.47 10.24
C PHE A 107 -20.56 -0.97 10.19
N SER A 108 -21.31 -0.10 10.88
CA SER A 108 -20.98 1.34 10.93
C SER A 108 -19.59 1.59 11.48
N GLU A 109 -18.89 2.64 11.04
CA GLU A 109 -17.54 2.98 11.52
C GLU A 109 -16.46 1.89 11.30
N CYS A 110 -16.69 0.90 10.41
CA CYS A 110 -15.65 -0.05 9.98
C CYS A 110 -14.75 0.57 8.91
N ILE A 111 -13.88 1.51 9.33
CA ILE A 111 -13.16 2.42 8.42
C ILE A 111 -12.19 1.73 7.47
N SER A 112 -11.61 0.59 7.87
CA SER A 112 -10.65 -0.16 7.06
C SER A 112 -11.30 -1.19 6.15
N LEU A 113 -12.63 -1.38 6.23
CA LEU A 113 -13.34 -2.44 5.51
C LEU A 113 -13.29 -2.17 4.01
N ALA A 114 -12.43 -2.92 3.32
CA ALA A 114 -12.15 -2.79 1.90
C ALA A 114 -12.91 -3.82 1.06
N GLU A 115 -13.26 -4.96 1.64
CA GLU A 115 -13.89 -6.09 0.94
C GLU A 115 -15.14 -6.60 1.65
N VAL A 116 -16.25 -6.67 0.92
CA VAL A 116 -17.55 -7.17 1.36
C VAL A 116 -18.04 -8.17 0.32
N ILE A 117 -18.16 -9.43 0.75
CA ILE A 117 -18.60 -10.53 -0.11
C ILE A 117 -19.82 -11.19 0.53
N VAL A 118 -20.84 -11.45 -0.28
CA VAL A 118 -21.97 -12.28 0.10
C VAL A 118 -21.89 -13.62 -0.64
N ASP A 119 -22.16 -14.72 0.05
CA ASP A 119 -22.24 -16.05 -0.56
C ASP A 119 -23.25 -16.05 -1.72
N GLU A 120 -22.86 -16.64 -2.86
CA GLU A 120 -23.71 -16.72 -4.06
C GLU A 120 -25.03 -17.47 -3.84
N ASN A 121 -25.10 -18.30 -2.81
CA ASN A 121 -26.29 -19.06 -2.44
C ASN A 121 -27.20 -18.32 -1.45
N ASN A 122 -26.83 -17.13 -0.98
CA ASN A 122 -27.71 -16.34 -0.14
C ASN A 122 -28.95 -15.87 -0.93
N SER A 123 -30.14 -16.28 -0.49
CA SER A 123 -31.39 -15.97 -1.20
C SER A 123 -31.90 -14.54 -0.99
N ILE A 124 -31.38 -13.82 0.01
CA ILE A 124 -31.89 -12.51 0.45
C ILE A 124 -30.91 -11.40 0.05
N TYR A 125 -29.61 -11.65 0.15
CA TYR A 125 -28.57 -10.67 -0.13
C TYR A 125 -27.62 -11.15 -1.23
N ASP A 126 -27.04 -10.23 -1.98
CA ASP A 126 -25.90 -10.49 -2.85
C ASP A 126 -24.90 -9.34 -2.84
N SER A 127 -23.75 -9.57 -3.46
CA SER A 127 -22.73 -8.56 -3.79
C SER A 127 -22.44 -8.57 -5.30
N ARG A 128 -23.50 -8.50 -6.12
CA ARG A 128 -23.43 -8.63 -7.59
C ARG A 128 -22.58 -7.55 -8.26
N ASP A 129 -22.18 -7.78 -9.51
CA ASP A 129 -21.48 -6.81 -10.35
C ASP A 129 -20.20 -6.22 -9.72
N SER A 130 -19.55 -6.98 -8.83
CA SER A 130 -18.40 -6.50 -8.03
C SER A 130 -18.73 -5.23 -7.23
N SER A 131 -19.96 -5.14 -6.70
CA SER A 131 -20.46 -3.95 -6.01
C SER A 131 -19.72 -3.61 -4.73
N ASN A 132 -19.06 -4.61 -4.11
CA ASN A 132 -18.43 -4.48 -2.81
C ASN A 132 -19.39 -3.90 -1.75
N ALA A 133 -20.63 -4.38 -1.77
CA ALA A 133 -21.76 -3.95 -0.97
C ALA A 133 -22.71 -5.12 -0.71
N ILE A 134 -23.60 -4.97 0.27
CA ILE A 134 -24.68 -5.91 0.54
C ILE A 134 -25.95 -5.35 -0.08
N ILE A 135 -26.55 -6.11 -1.01
CA ILE A 135 -27.74 -5.71 -1.76
C ILE A 135 -28.86 -6.70 -1.47
N GLU A 136 -29.99 -6.22 -0.96
CA GLU A 136 -31.19 -7.04 -0.81
C GLU A 136 -31.79 -7.33 -2.19
N THR A 137 -31.84 -8.61 -2.56
CA THR A 137 -32.16 -9.08 -3.92
C THR A 137 -33.61 -8.80 -4.31
N LYS A 138 -34.54 -8.94 -3.35
CA LYS A 138 -35.98 -8.80 -3.59
C LYS A 138 -36.39 -7.38 -3.99
N THR A 139 -35.77 -6.37 -3.38
CA THR A 139 -36.10 -4.96 -3.61
C THR A 139 -35.05 -4.23 -4.45
N ASN A 140 -33.91 -4.87 -4.72
CA ASN A 140 -32.71 -4.24 -5.28
C ASN A 140 -32.28 -3.01 -4.46
N THR A 141 -32.30 -3.15 -3.14
CA THR A 141 -31.90 -2.10 -2.21
C THR A 141 -30.49 -2.38 -1.72
N LEU A 142 -29.58 -1.42 -1.89
CA LEU A 142 -28.27 -1.46 -1.24
C LEU A 142 -28.47 -1.18 0.26
N VAL A 143 -28.24 -2.20 1.10
CA VAL A 143 -28.48 -2.11 2.55
C VAL A 143 -27.22 -1.79 3.36
N PHE A 144 -26.05 -2.05 2.79
CA PHE A 144 -24.76 -1.67 3.37
C PHE A 144 -23.71 -1.46 2.29
N GLY A 145 -22.92 -0.39 2.38
CA GLY A 145 -21.77 -0.09 1.53
C GLY A 145 -20.51 0.25 2.34
N SER A 146 -19.36 -0.11 1.79
CA SER A 146 -18.02 0.12 2.34
C SER A 146 -17.25 1.18 1.53
N LYS A 147 -15.96 1.40 1.83
CA LYS A 147 -15.16 2.50 1.22
C LYS A 147 -14.94 2.37 -0.30
N ASN A 148 -15.03 1.16 -0.85
CA ASN A 148 -14.81 0.89 -2.28
C ASN A 148 -16.10 0.43 -2.98
N THR A 149 -17.27 0.84 -2.49
CA THR A 149 -18.54 0.40 -3.07
C THR A 149 -18.80 1.01 -4.44
N VAL A 150 -19.21 0.16 -5.39
CA VAL A 150 -19.74 0.55 -6.70
C VAL A 150 -21.21 0.18 -6.74
N ILE A 151 -22.11 1.13 -6.99
CA ILE A 151 -23.55 0.85 -7.06
C ILE A 151 -23.91 0.27 -8.43
N PRO A 152 -24.39 -0.98 -8.53
CA PRO A 152 -24.81 -1.54 -9.82
C PRO A 152 -26.01 -0.80 -10.41
N ASN A 153 -26.09 -0.72 -11.74
CA ASN A 153 -27.23 -0.11 -12.46
C ASN A 153 -28.57 -0.85 -12.25
N SER A 154 -28.57 -2.03 -11.62
CA SER A 154 -29.80 -2.72 -11.22
C SER A 154 -30.36 -2.23 -9.88
N VAL A 155 -29.57 -1.50 -9.08
CA VAL A 155 -30.01 -1.01 -7.76
C VAL A 155 -31.05 0.09 -7.93
N LEU A 156 -32.15 -0.05 -7.21
CA LEU A 156 -33.31 0.85 -7.27
C LEU A 156 -33.39 1.78 -6.05
N ALA A 157 -32.78 1.40 -4.93
CA ALA A 157 -32.77 2.20 -3.71
C ALA A 157 -31.45 2.09 -2.95
N ILE A 158 -31.06 3.20 -2.33
CA ILE A 158 -30.03 3.22 -1.28
C ILE A 158 -30.80 3.19 0.04
N GLY A 159 -30.57 2.13 0.82
CA GLY A 159 -31.31 1.84 2.04
C GLY A 159 -31.08 2.87 3.14
N LYS A 160 -31.95 2.82 4.15
CA LYS A 160 -31.76 3.55 5.41
C LYS A 160 -30.38 3.21 5.97
N MET A 161 -29.61 4.23 6.35
CA MET A 161 -28.28 4.07 6.98
C MET A 161 -27.25 3.25 6.20
N ALA A 162 -27.45 3.03 4.89
CA ALA A 162 -26.60 2.12 4.10
C ALA A 162 -25.11 2.53 4.06
N PHE A 163 -24.81 3.82 4.19
CA PHE A 163 -23.48 4.41 4.30
C PHE A 163 -23.33 5.25 5.59
N TYR A 164 -24.11 4.93 6.62
CA TYR A 164 -24.08 5.64 7.91
C TYR A 164 -22.70 5.54 8.55
N LYS A 165 -22.08 6.69 8.83
CA LYS A 165 -20.71 6.77 9.38
C LYS A 165 -19.69 5.95 8.58
N SER A 166 -19.87 5.87 7.27
CA SER A 166 -18.93 5.20 6.37
C SER A 166 -17.77 6.13 5.98
N PHE A 167 -16.73 5.53 5.43
CA PHE A 167 -15.55 6.21 4.87
C PHE A 167 -15.55 6.11 3.34
N ILE A 168 -16.74 6.12 2.73
CA ILE A 168 -16.88 6.22 1.28
C ILE A 168 -16.45 7.61 0.83
N GLU A 169 -15.54 7.68 -0.14
CA GLU A 169 -15.04 8.94 -0.71
C GLU A 169 -15.78 9.31 -1.99
N PHE A 170 -15.70 8.42 -2.97
CA PHE A 170 -16.32 8.59 -4.28
C PHE A 170 -17.49 7.64 -4.47
N LEU A 171 -18.63 8.15 -4.89
CA LEU A 171 -19.81 7.33 -5.16
C LEU A 171 -20.64 7.91 -6.30
N ASN A 172 -20.81 7.13 -7.37
CA ASN A 172 -21.73 7.48 -8.44
C ASN A 172 -23.10 6.83 -8.19
N ILE A 173 -24.13 7.65 -8.00
CA ILE A 173 -25.52 7.18 -7.92
C ILE A 173 -26.05 6.95 -9.35
N PRO A 174 -26.36 5.71 -9.76
CA PRO A 174 -26.87 5.45 -11.10
C PRO A 174 -28.32 5.94 -11.25
N SER A 175 -28.73 6.24 -12.49
CA SER A 175 -30.09 6.72 -12.81
C SER A 175 -31.21 5.70 -12.60
N SER A 176 -30.83 4.46 -12.26
CA SER A 176 -31.74 3.43 -11.78
C SER A 176 -32.28 3.74 -10.38
N VAL A 177 -31.51 4.42 -9.53
CA VAL A 177 -31.88 4.72 -8.14
C VAL A 177 -33.05 5.70 -8.11
N LYS A 178 -34.08 5.33 -7.35
CA LYS A 178 -35.33 6.07 -7.15
C LYS A 178 -35.48 6.66 -5.75
N THR A 179 -34.83 6.02 -4.77
CA THR A 179 -34.99 6.36 -3.36
C THR A 179 -33.65 6.34 -2.64
N ILE A 180 -33.40 7.34 -1.82
CA ILE A 180 -32.32 7.39 -0.83
C ILE A 180 -32.98 7.41 0.55
N GLY A 181 -32.68 6.43 1.39
CA GLY A 181 -33.33 6.24 2.68
C GLY A 181 -32.91 7.26 3.75
N ASP A 182 -33.60 7.20 4.89
CA ASP A 182 -33.26 8.01 6.06
C ASP A 182 -31.81 7.76 6.49
N GLU A 183 -31.09 8.83 6.79
CA GLU A 183 -29.72 8.78 7.29
C GLU A 183 -28.74 7.97 6.41
N ALA A 184 -29.06 7.76 5.12
CA ALA A 184 -28.29 6.90 4.22
C ALA A 184 -26.80 7.25 4.17
N PHE A 185 -26.46 8.53 4.09
CA PHE A 185 -25.10 9.09 4.13
C PHE A 185 -24.87 9.97 5.36
N CYS A 186 -25.66 9.80 6.41
CA CYS A 186 -25.49 10.57 7.64
C CYS A 186 -24.11 10.27 8.23
N LEU A 187 -23.34 11.33 8.50
CA LEU A 187 -21.96 11.28 8.99
C LEU A 187 -21.00 10.48 8.10
N ALA A 188 -21.24 10.38 6.78
CA ALA A 188 -20.28 9.83 5.83
C ALA A 188 -19.09 10.79 5.64
N ARG A 189 -18.14 10.77 6.59
CA ARG A 189 -17.14 11.83 6.84
C ARG A 189 -16.17 12.12 5.69
N LYS A 190 -16.04 11.22 4.73
CA LYS A 190 -15.11 11.34 3.60
C LYS A 190 -15.81 11.54 2.26
N LEU A 191 -17.15 11.58 2.25
CA LEU A 191 -17.91 11.65 1.01
C LEU A 191 -17.63 12.97 0.30
N LEU A 192 -17.07 12.87 -0.90
CA LEU A 192 -16.80 13.99 -1.80
C LEU A 192 -18.09 14.41 -2.53
N PRO A 193 -18.08 15.53 -3.28
CA PRO A 193 -19.26 16.02 -3.94
C PRO A 193 -20.00 14.95 -4.75
N ILE A 194 -21.30 14.85 -4.51
CA ILE A 194 -22.13 13.77 -5.04
C ILE A 194 -23.24 14.33 -5.93
N VAL A 195 -23.44 13.68 -7.07
CA VAL A 195 -24.52 14.00 -8.00
C VAL A 195 -25.73 13.12 -7.68
N ILE A 196 -26.83 13.77 -7.32
CA ILE A 196 -28.14 13.15 -7.13
C ILE A 196 -28.89 13.20 -8.46
N PRO A 197 -29.10 12.05 -9.14
CA PRO A 197 -29.71 12.04 -10.46
C PRO A 197 -31.20 12.38 -10.39
N ILE A 198 -31.74 12.88 -11.51
CA ILE A 198 -33.15 13.30 -11.63
C ILE A 198 -34.13 12.15 -11.35
N SER A 199 -33.64 10.91 -11.44
CA SER A 199 -34.38 9.70 -11.13
C SER A 199 -34.71 9.52 -9.64
N VAL A 200 -34.03 10.24 -8.73
CA VAL A 200 -34.26 10.14 -7.28
C VAL A 200 -35.48 10.97 -6.90
N HIS A 201 -36.60 10.29 -6.72
CA HIS A 201 -37.88 10.91 -6.38
C HIS A 201 -38.04 11.12 -4.88
N THR A 202 -37.32 10.35 -4.05
CA THR A 202 -37.47 10.37 -2.60
C THR A 202 -36.11 10.38 -1.91
N ILE A 203 -35.93 11.32 -0.97
CA ILE A 203 -34.78 11.36 -0.08
C ILE A 203 -35.29 11.46 1.36
N GLY A 204 -34.83 10.52 2.20
CA GLY A 204 -35.19 10.40 3.59
C GLY A 204 -34.66 11.52 4.48
N SER A 205 -35.13 11.52 5.73
CA SER A 205 -34.71 12.49 6.74
C SER A 205 -33.22 12.31 7.01
N LYS A 206 -32.49 13.43 7.11
CA LYS A 206 -31.05 13.47 7.43
C LYS A 206 -30.17 12.61 6.52
N ALA A 207 -30.62 12.30 5.30
CA ALA A 207 -29.88 11.44 4.38
C ALA A 207 -28.44 11.91 4.15
N PHE A 208 -28.19 13.23 4.11
CA PHE A 208 -26.85 13.83 3.98
C PHE A 208 -26.51 14.73 5.17
N TYR A 209 -26.93 14.34 6.38
CA TYR A 209 -26.66 15.09 7.60
C TYR A 209 -25.21 14.90 8.08
N GLU A 210 -24.57 16.00 8.47
CA GLU A 210 -23.29 16.02 9.20
C GLU A 210 -23.43 16.92 10.43
N SER A 211 -22.77 16.56 11.54
CA SER A 211 -22.79 17.40 12.75
C SER A 211 -21.81 18.56 12.62
N GLU A 212 -22.23 19.76 13.04
CA GLU A 212 -21.45 21.01 13.00
C GLU A 212 -20.09 20.98 13.73
N TYR A 213 -19.87 19.99 14.60
CA TYR A 213 -18.66 19.84 15.42
C TYR A 213 -17.61 18.89 14.82
N GLU A 214 -17.88 18.29 13.66
CA GLU A 214 -16.99 17.31 13.00
C GLU A 214 -16.76 17.65 11.50
N CYS A 215 -17.04 18.89 11.09
CA CYS A 215 -16.95 19.33 9.69
C CYS A 215 -15.50 19.52 9.24
N TYR A 216 -14.90 18.49 8.64
CA TYR A 216 -13.60 18.60 7.97
C TYR A 216 -13.72 18.88 6.46
N TYR A 217 -14.89 18.69 5.85
CA TYR A 217 -15.11 18.88 4.41
C TYR A 217 -16.47 19.57 4.14
N ASN A 218 -16.49 20.56 3.26
CA ASN A 218 -17.74 21.15 2.77
C ASN A 218 -18.34 20.24 1.69
N LEU A 219 -19.09 19.20 2.08
CA LEU A 219 -19.79 18.34 1.10
C LEU A 219 -20.77 19.17 0.24
N GLU A 220 -20.45 19.32 -1.03
CA GLU A 220 -21.32 19.93 -2.05
C GLU A 220 -22.28 18.89 -2.64
N LEU A 221 -23.56 19.26 -2.74
CA LEU A 221 -24.61 18.38 -3.28
C LEU A 221 -25.10 18.91 -4.62
N TYR A 222 -24.82 18.16 -5.69
CA TYR A 222 -25.25 18.50 -7.05
C TYR A 222 -26.53 17.74 -7.37
N CYS A 223 -27.60 18.46 -7.68
CA CYS A 223 -28.92 17.89 -7.93
C CYS A 223 -29.32 18.14 -9.38
N GLU A 224 -29.58 17.06 -10.13
CA GLU A 224 -30.12 17.20 -11.50
C GLU A 224 -31.54 17.79 -11.53
N ALA A 225 -32.27 17.69 -10.42
CA ALA A 225 -33.55 18.38 -10.26
C ALA A 225 -33.35 19.89 -10.25
N ASN A 226 -34.21 20.64 -10.96
CA ASN A 226 -34.15 22.11 -11.03
C ASN A 226 -34.51 22.82 -9.72
N SER A 227 -35.12 22.11 -8.78
CA SER A 227 -35.44 22.56 -7.42
C SER A 227 -35.69 21.35 -6.53
N LYS A 228 -35.77 21.53 -5.20
CA LYS A 228 -36.07 20.44 -4.25
C LYS A 228 -37.40 19.75 -4.62
N PRO A 229 -37.38 18.48 -5.04
CA PRO A 229 -38.59 17.71 -5.29
C PRO A 229 -39.45 17.53 -4.03
N VAL A 230 -40.77 17.41 -4.21
CA VAL A 230 -41.74 17.24 -3.10
C VAL A 230 -41.47 15.99 -2.26
N GLY A 231 -40.92 14.93 -2.86
CA GLY A 231 -40.60 13.69 -2.15
C GLY A 231 -39.31 13.73 -1.34
N TRP A 232 -38.57 14.84 -1.35
CA TRP A 232 -37.38 15.00 -0.51
C TRP A 232 -37.79 15.65 0.81
N ASN A 233 -37.50 14.97 1.93
CA ASN A 233 -37.77 15.49 3.27
C ASN A 233 -37.13 16.87 3.47
N ASP A 234 -37.68 17.71 4.35
CA ASP A 234 -37.16 19.08 4.53
C ASP A 234 -35.78 19.11 5.20
N ASP A 235 -35.48 18.10 6.02
CA ASP A 235 -34.22 17.93 6.75
C ASP A 235 -33.27 16.91 6.08
N TRP A 236 -33.49 16.61 4.80
CA TRP A 236 -32.69 15.65 4.03
C TRP A 236 -31.19 15.99 3.98
N ALA A 237 -30.85 17.28 4.05
CA ALA A 237 -29.49 17.82 4.09
C ALA A 237 -29.42 19.04 5.03
N VAL A 238 -28.25 19.31 5.62
CA VAL A 238 -28.03 20.46 6.53
C VAL A 238 -27.86 21.75 5.72
N THR A 239 -28.44 22.85 6.22
CA THR A 239 -28.54 24.16 5.55
C THR A 239 -27.21 24.87 5.29
N ASN A 240 -26.11 24.43 5.90
CA ASN A 240 -24.78 24.99 5.69
C ASN A 240 -24.03 24.34 4.50
N LYS A 241 -24.63 23.34 3.84
CA LYS A 241 -24.06 22.72 2.62
C LYS A 241 -24.40 23.53 1.38
N LYS A 242 -23.47 23.62 0.43
CA LYS A 242 -23.73 24.19 -0.90
C LYS A 242 -24.53 23.16 -1.71
N ILE A 243 -25.81 23.43 -1.89
CA ILE A 243 -26.73 22.60 -2.68
C ILE A 243 -26.99 23.30 -4.01
N ILE A 244 -26.66 22.63 -5.11
CA ILE A 244 -26.79 23.17 -6.46
C ILE A 244 -27.88 22.40 -7.20
N PHE A 245 -28.99 23.06 -7.49
CA PHE A 245 -30.10 22.50 -8.29
C PHE A 245 -29.95 22.88 -9.77
N GLY A 246 -30.55 22.07 -10.64
CA GLY A 246 -30.48 22.22 -12.09
C GLY A 246 -29.14 21.83 -12.67
N TYR A 247 -28.34 21.09 -11.91
CA TYR A 247 -27.06 20.57 -12.35
C TYR A 247 -27.30 19.61 -13.50
N THR A 248 -26.99 20.02 -14.72
CA THR A 248 -27.14 19.13 -15.87
C THR A 248 -25.85 18.33 -15.98
N LYS A 249 -25.86 17.09 -15.49
CA LYS A 249 -24.81 16.14 -15.84
C LYS A 249 -24.77 16.11 -17.37
N PRO A 250 -23.61 16.34 -18.03
CA PRO A 250 -23.53 16.18 -19.47
C PRO A 250 -24.11 14.80 -19.80
N HIS A 251 -25.14 14.76 -20.66
CA HIS A 251 -26.03 13.61 -20.84
C HIS A 251 -25.26 12.32 -21.23
N ASN A 252 -25.90 11.16 -21.27
CA ASN A 252 -25.18 9.88 -21.47
C ASN A 252 -26.17 8.82 -21.94
N ASN A 253 -26.16 8.41 -23.23
CA ASN A 253 -26.90 7.19 -23.62
C ASN A 253 -26.52 6.45 -24.93
N SER A 254 -25.39 6.73 -25.56
CA SER A 254 -24.98 5.94 -26.75
C SER A 254 -24.18 4.68 -26.35
N LEU A 255 -24.43 3.54 -27.02
CA LEU A 255 -23.65 2.30 -26.85
C LEU A 255 -22.14 2.55 -27.05
N SER A 256 -21.80 3.54 -27.88
CA SER A 256 -20.42 3.97 -28.13
C SER A 256 -19.80 4.63 -26.90
N ILE A 257 -20.55 5.40 -26.10
CA ILE A 257 -20.05 6.02 -24.85
C ILE A 257 -19.83 4.95 -23.78
N ARG A 258 -20.77 4.02 -23.61
CA ARG A 258 -20.63 2.92 -22.62
C ARG A 258 -19.42 2.03 -22.91
N LYS A 259 -19.16 1.74 -24.19
CA LYS A 259 -17.96 1.00 -24.62
C LYS A 259 -16.69 1.82 -24.40
N ALA A 260 -16.73 3.13 -24.61
CA ALA A 260 -15.59 4.02 -24.35
C ALA A 260 -15.28 4.11 -22.85
N ILE A 261 -16.28 4.33 -22.00
CA ILE A 261 -16.12 4.33 -20.52
C ILE A 261 -15.52 3.01 -20.05
N SER A 262 -16.09 1.87 -20.47
CA SER A 262 -15.55 0.55 -20.10
C SER A 262 -14.13 0.29 -20.61
N PHE A 263 -13.70 0.95 -21.69
CA PHE A 263 -12.36 0.86 -22.21
C PHE A 263 -11.38 1.73 -21.41
N PHE A 264 -11.73 2.99 -21.17
CA PHE A 264 -10.89 3.97 -20.47
C PHE A 264 -10.86 3.82 -18.95
N SER A 265 -11.77 3.04 -18.36
CA SER A 265 -11.76 2.69 -16.94
C SER A 265 -10.71 1.64 -16.56
N LYS A 266 -9.99 1.05 -17.53
CA LYS A 266 -8.97 0.03 -17.27
C LYS A 266 -7.60 0.68 -17.09
N SER A 267 -6.88 0.33 -16.03
CA SER A 267 -5.54 0.88 -15.73
C SER A 267 -4.50 0.62 -16.82
N SER A 268 -4.69 -0.41 -17.65
CA SER A 268 -3.78 -0.79 -18.75
C SER A 268 -4.21 -0.27 -20.13
N CYS A 269 -5.20 0.62 -20.22
CA CYS A 269 -5.68 1.12 -21.52
C CYS A 269 -4.74 2.17 -22.13
N ASP A 270 -4.58 2.14 -23.46
CA ASP A 270 -3.83 3.15 -24.20
C ASP A 270 -4.73 4.37 -24.46
N LEU A 271 -4.40 5.49 -23.80
CA LEU A 271 -5.19 6.73 -23.83
C LEU A 271 -5.21 7.39 -25.22
N SER A 272 -4.21 7.10 -26.07
CA SER A 272 -4.14 7.63 -27.43
C SER A 272 -5.26 7.14 -28.35
N PHE A 273 -5.93 6.04 -27.99
CA PHE A 273 -7.11 5.51 -28.70
C PHE A 273 -8.26 6.52 -28.75
N TYR A 274 -8.27 7.54 -27.87
CA TYR A 274 -9.21 8.66 -28.00
C TYR A 274 -9.19 9.26 -29.42
N ARG A 275 -8.00 9.41 -30.03
CA ARG A 275 -7.85 10.01 -31.38
C ARG A 275 -8.47 9.14 -32.49
N MET A 276 -8.73 7.86 -32.22
CA MET A 276 -9.32 6.93 -33.18
C MET A 276 -10.85 7.01 -33.25
N PHE A 277 -11.50 7.72 -32.32
CA PHE A 277 -12.95 7.97 -32.40
C PHE A 277 -13.28 8.91 -33.57
N LYS A 278 -14.44 8.66 -34.18
CA LYS A 278 -14.97 9.50 -35.26
C LYS A 278 -15.05 10.96 -34.81
N GLU A 279 -14.69 11.88 -35.69
CA GLU A 279 -14.66 13.33 -35.40
C GLU A 279 -15.99 13.85 -34.83
N SER A 280 -17.13 13.32 -35.30
CA SER A 280 -18.45 13.67 -34.78
C SER A 280 -18.65 13.32 -33.30
N LEU A 281 -17.97 12.29 -32.78
CA LEU A 281 -17.98 11.92 -31.35
C LEU A 281 -16.94 12.71 -30.56
N ARG A 282 -15.77 13.00 -31.14
CA ARG A 282 -14.73 13.81 -30.48
C ARG A 282 -15.12 15.27 -30.30
N LYS A 283 -16.02 15.78 -31.15
CA LYS A 283 -16.65 17.10 -31.02
C LYS A 283 -17.84 17.11 -30.05
N ASP A 284 -18.28 15.95 -29.59
CA ASP A 284 -19.39 15.83 -28.67
C ASP A 284 -18.89 16.05 -27.23
N MET A 285 -19.17 17.23 -26.67
CA MET A 285 -18.71 17.59 -25.32
C MET A 285 -19.19 16.60 -24.26
N GLU A 286 -20.36 16.03 -24.48
CA GLU A 286 -20.99 15.05 -23.61
C GLU A 286 -20.17 13.74 -23.52
N PHE A 287 -19.74 13.24 -24.68
CA PHE A 287 -18.85 12.08 -24.79
C PHE A 287 -17.49 12.31 -24.13
N ASN A 288 -16.95 13.52 -24.29
CA ASN A 288 -15.66 13.89 -23.72
C ASN A 288 -15.69 13.95 -22.20
N ILE A 289 -16.65 14.67 -21.61
CA ILE A 289 -16.76 14.78 -20.16
C ILE A 289 -16.99 13.40 -19.52
N ALA A 290 -17.79 12.53 -20.16
CA ALA A 290 -18.02 11.17 -19.65
C ALA A 290 -16.73 10.33 -19.59
N ILE A 291 -15.82 10.48 -20.57
CA ILE A 291 -14.51 9.81 -20.54
C ILE A 291 -13.60 10.44 -19.48
N LEU A 292 -13.60 11.77 -19.37
CA LEU A 292 -12.77 12.50 -18.40
C LEU A 292 -13.15 12.19 -16.96
N LEU A 293 -14.44 12.07 -16.65
CA LEU A 293 -14.94 11.60 -15.35
C LEU A 293 -14.60 10.14 -15.05
N THR A 294 -14.19 9.36 -16.06
CA THR A 294 -13.74 7.98 -15.88
C THR A 294 -12.21 7.90 -15.74
N ASN A 295 -11.49 8.72 -16.50
CA ASN A 295 -10.03 8.80 -16.51
C ASN A 295 -9.59 10.18 -17.00
N GLY A 296 -9.27 11.08 -16.07
CA GLY A 296 -8.94 12.47 -16.38
C GLY A 296 -7.74 12.64 -17.31
N ARG A 297 -6.80 11.66 -17.31
CA ARG A 297 -5.58 11.70 -18.15
C ARG A 297 -5.88 11.68 -19.64
N VAL A 298 -7.08 11.30 -20.06
CA VAL A 298 -7.47 11.36 -21.47
C VAL A 298 -7.48 12.81 -21.99
N LEU A 299 -7.58 13.83 -21.11
CA LEU A 299 -7.59 15.24 -21.49
C LEU A 299 -6.37 15.63 -22.35
N GLU A 300 -5.20 15.05 -22.10
CA GLU A 300 -3.97 15.22 -22.89
C GLU A 300 -4.23 15.01 -24.40
N TYR A 301 -5.05 14.01 -24.74
CA TYR A 301 -5.28 13.55 -26.11
C TYR A 301 -6.49 14.22 -26.77
N MET A 302 -7.26 15.01 -26.03
CA MET A 302 -8.48 15.66 -26.50
C MET A 302 -8.21 16.88 -27.38
N ASP A 303 -9.19 17.21 -28.21
CA ASP A 303 -9.10 18.37 -29.11
C ASP A 303 -9.03 19.67 -28.30
N GLU A 304 -8.36 20.70 -28.84
CA GLU A 304 -8.10 21.97 -28.14
C GLU A 304 -9.38 22.65 -27.63
N SER A 305 -10.48 22.56 -28.38
CA SER A 305 -11.78 23.08 -27.97
C SER A 305 -12.32 22.47 -26.67
N ILE A 306 -11.93 21.22 -26.37
CA ILE A 306 -12.30 20.52 -25.13
C ILE A 306 -11.38 20.94 -23.98
N ARG A 307 -10.07 21.07 -24.25
CA ARG A 307 -9.07 21.56 -23.27
C ARG A 307 -9.26 23.03 -22.87
N ASN A 308 -10.00 23.78 -23.69
CA ASN A 308 -10.41 25.15 -23.43
C ASN A 308 -11.83 25.24 -22.83
N ASN A 309 -12.48 24.11 -22.52
CA ASN A 309 -13.81 24.08 -21.90
C ASN A 309 -13.69 23.84 -20.39
N LYS A 310 -14.27 24.75 -19.61
CA LYS A 310 -14.18 24.73 -18.14
C LYS A 310 -14.74 23.45 -17.52
N ASP A 311 -15.90 22.98 -17.97
CA ASP A 311 -16.56 21.79 -17.41
C ASP A 311 -15.78 20.51 -17.71
N ALA A 312 -15.17 20.40 -18.90
CA ALA A 312 -14.31 19.28 -19.28
C ALA A 312 -13.01 19.27 -18.49
N VAL A 313 -12.35 20.41 -18.35
CA VAL A 313 -11.13 20.52 -17.54
C VAL A 313 -11.43 20.22 -16.08
N LEU A 314 -12.52 20.75 -15.53
CA LEU A 314 -12.94 20.46 -14.16
C LEU A 314 -13.19 18.96 -13.96
N ALA A 315 -13.91 18.32 -14.88
CA ALA A 315 -14.13 16.87 -14.85
C ALA A 315 -12.83 16.04 -14.89
N ALA A 316 -11.83 16.49 -15.64
CA ALA A 316 -10.52 15.83 -15.71
C ALA A 316 -9.72 16.02 -14.42
N VAL A 317 -9.66 17.27 -13.94
CA VAL A 317 -8.93 17.69 -12.73
C VAL A 317 -9.50 17.00 -11.50
N MET A 318 -10.82 16.85 -11.43
CA MET A 318 -11.51 16.10 -10.37
C MET A 318 -11.15 14.60 -10.34
N GLN A 319 -10.65 14.02 -11.43
CA GLN A 319 -10.18 12.64 -11.46
C GLN A 319 -8.66 12.52 -11.28
N ASN A 320 -7.91 13.52 -11.73
CA ASN A 320 -6.47 13.58 -11.58
C ASN A 320 -6.03 15.05 -11.66
N PRO A 321 -5.53 15.65 -10.56
CA PRO A 321 -5.29 17.08 -10.47
C PRO A 321 -4.22 17.56 -11.46
N TYR A 322 -3.22 16.72 -11.74
CA TYR A 322 -2.16 16.96 -12.73
C TYR A 322 -2.67 17.13 -14.17
N THR A 323 -3.94 16.78 -14.44
CA THR A 323 -4.53 17.02 -15.76
C THR A 323 -4.79 18.49 -16.04
N ILE A 324 -4.71 19.37 -15.03
CA ILE A 324 -4.77 20.82 -15.19
C ILE A 324 -3.71 21.33 -16.18
N ASP A 325 -2.56 20.64 -16.30
CA ASP A 325 -1.49 20.98 -17.24
C ASP A 325 -1.90 20.92 -18.70
N TYR A 326 -2.92 20.13 -19.02
CA TYR A 326 -3.46 20.02 -20.37
C TYR A 326 -4.57 21.03 -20.65
N ALA A 327 -5.03 21.80 -19.65
CA ALA A 327 -6.00 22.87 -19.83
C ALA A 327 -5.41 24.09 -20.56
N SER A 328 -6.27 24.98 -21.04
CA SER A 328 -5.84 26.30 -21.54
C SER A 328 -5.23 27.16 -20.43
N ASP A 329 -4.29 28.05 -20.78
CA ASP A 329 -3.64 28.96 -19.81
C ASP A 329 -4.62 29.82 -19.00
N ASN A 330 -5.79 30.14 -19.56
CA ASN A 330 -6.85 30.86 -18.86
C ASN A 330 -7.56 29.99 -17.82
N LEU A 331 -7.80 28.73 -18.13
CA LEU A 331 -8.48 27.79 -17.24
C LEU A 331 -7.55 27.24 -16.15
N LYS A 332 -6.24 27.18 -16.39
CA LYS A 332 -5.23 26.89 -15.36
C LYS A 332 -5.23 27.90 -14.21
N LYS A 333 -5.75 29.11 -14.47
CA LYS A 333 -5.86 30.22 -13.51
C LYS A 333 -7.27 30.41 -12.98
N ASP A 334 -8.22 29.57 -13.40
CA ASP A 334 -9.61 29.67 -12.97
C ASP A 334 -9.73 29.18 -11.53
N GLU A 335 -10.26 30.04 -10.64
CA GLU A 335 -10.34 29.78 -9.20
C GLU A 335 -11.09 28.48 -8.87
N GLU A 336 -12.07 28.08 -9.67
CA GLU A 336 -12.87 26.88 -9.45
C GLU A 336 -12.13 25.61 -9.86
N ILE A 337 -11.34 25.68 -10.94
CA ILE A 337 -10.47 24.57 -11.38
C ILE A 337 -9.30 24.41 -10.42
N ILE A 338 -8.70 25.51 -9.97
CA ILE A 338 -7.64 25.51 -8.96
C ILE A 338 -8.18 24.95 -7.64
N ALA A 339 -9.36 25.39 -7.19
CA ALA A 339 -9.98 24.85 -5.98
C ALA A 339 -10.27 23.35 -6.10
N ALA A 340 -10.73 22.88 -7.27
CA ALA A 340 -10.94 21.46 -7.51
C ALA A 340 -9.63 20.66 -7.52
N ALA A 341 -8.56 21.17 -8.15
CA ALA A 341 -7.23 20.56 -8.11
C ALA A 341 -6.70 20.48 -6.67
N ASN A 342 -6.87 21.57 -5.91
CA ASN A 342 -6.42 21.66 -4.52
C ASN A 342 -7.29 20.90 -3.53
N SER A 343 -8.55 20.58 -3.86
CA SER A 343 -9.44 19.81 -2.98
C SER A 343 -9.00 18.35 -2.78
N HIS A 344 -8.14 17.85 -3.68
CA HIS A 344 -7.45 16.56 -3.52
C HIS A 344 -6.20 16.66 -2.61
N ASN A 345 -5.68 17.87 -2.35
CA ASN A 345 -4.43 18.10 -1.60
C ASN A 345 -4.57 18.06 -0.06
N GLU A 346 -5.77 17.85 0.50
CA GLU A 346 -5.91 17.59 1.95
C GLU A 346 -5.94 16.08 2.31
N MET A 347 -5.90 15.17 1.33
CA MET A 347 -5.89 13.71 1.57
C MET A 347 -4.75 12.94 0.88
N GLU A 348 -3.94 13.60 0.05
CA GLU A 348 -2.72 13.05 -0.55
C GLU A 348 -1.46 13.80 -0.13
N PHE A 349 -1.28 14.08 1.17
CA PHE A 349 0.03 14.55 1.68
C PHE A 349 1.15 13.49 1.62
N TYR A 350 0.92 12.39 0.90
CA TYR A 350 1.88 11.30 0.69
C TYR A 350 2.16 10.93 -0.77
N ASP A 351 1.66 11.65 -1.79
CA ASP A 351 2.17 11.40 -3.14
C ASP A 351 2.06 12.60 -4.11
N ASN A 352 3.22 13.23 -4.36
CA ASN A 352 3.67 13.86 -5.62
C ASN A 352 3.35 15.31 -6.05
N ASP A 353 3.06 16.28 -5.17
CA ASP A 353 3.12 17.72 -5.54
C ASP A 353 4.35 18.43 -4.93
N LEU A 354 5.55 18.00 -5.35
CA LEU A 354 6.85 18.49 -4.84
C LEU A 354 7.44 19.69 -5.62
N ASP A 355 6.69 20.33 -6.53
CA ASP A 355 7.20 21.37 -7.44
C ASP A 355 6.33 22.65 -7.56
N HIS A 356 5.28 22.83 -6.73
CA HIS A 356 4.32 23.95 -6.88
C HIS A 356 4.53 25.16 -5.94
N PHE A 357 5.76 25.45 -5.49
CA PHE A 357 6.04 26.80 -5.01
C PHE A 357 6.44 27.68 -6.20
N ASP A 358 5.60 28.65 -6.56
CA ASP A 358 6.02 29.69 -7.49
C ASP A 358 7.05 30.60 -6.77
N ASP A 359 8.18 30.88 -7.42
CA ASP A 359 9.26 31.76 -6.92
C ASP A 359 8.71 33.13 -6.47
N SER A 360 7.56 33.53 -7.01
CA SER A 360 6.86 34.77 -6.69
C SER A 360 6.16 34.79 -5.33
N GLU A 361 5.71 33.64 -4.81
CA GLU A 361 4.93 33.55 -3.56
C GLU A 361 5.82 33.54 -2.31
N LEU A 362 6.96 32.84 -2.36
CA LEU A 362 7.89 32.72 -1.23
C LEU A 362 8.61 34.05 -0.89
N SER A 363 8.69 34.97 -1.85
CA SER A 363 9.33 36.28 -1.67
C SER A 363 8.60 37.21 -0.67
N ASN A 364 7.35 36.90 -0.34
CA ASN A 364 6.51 37.67 0.59
C ASN A 364 6.52 37.14 2.03
N TYR A 365 7.14 35.98 2.28
CA TYR A 365 7.20 35.37 3.62
C TYR A 365 8.36 35.93 4.44
N THR A 366 8.16 36.03 5.75
CA THR A 366 9.24 36.40 6.66
C THR A 366 10.22 35.25 6.82
N ARG A 367 11.46 35.55 7.22
CA ARG A 367 12.49 34.55 7.55
C ARG A 367 11.98 33.50 8.53
N GLU A 368 11.24 33.91 9.56
CA GLU A 368 10.68 33.01 10.57
C GLU A 368 9.62 32.07 9.99
N SER A 369 8.77 32.57 9.09
CA SER A 369 7.79 31.73 8.39
C SER A 369 8.47 30.70 7.49
N ILE A 370 9.55 31.08 6.80
CA ILE A 370 10.33 30.14 5.96
C ILE A 370 10.98 29.05 6.81
N ILE A 371 11.48 29.37 8.01
CA ILE A 371 12.02 28.36 8.93
C ILE A 371 10.93 27.36 9.34
N GLU A 372 9.73 27.83 9.66
CA GLU A 372 8.65 26.94 10.09
C GLU A 372 8.13 26.07 8.95
N LEU A 373 8.02 26.64 7.74
CA LEU A 373 7.72 25.88 6.53
C LEU A 373 8.80 24.84 6.23
N ALA A 374 10.08 25.20 6.35
CA ALA A 374 11.21 24.29 6.08
C ALA A 374 11.20 23.06 7.00
N LYS A 375 10.81 23.24 8.27
CA LYS A 375 10.67 22.12 9.22
C LYS A 375 9.55 21.16 8.84
N GLN A 376 8.48 21.67 8.24
CA GLN A 376 7.34 20.84 7.85
C GLN A 376 7.62 20.17 6.51
N ASN A 377 8.15 20.92 5.55
CA ASN A 377 8.42 20.46 4.20
C ASN A 377 9.80 20.92 3.71
N CYS A 378 10.74 19.98 3.58
CA CYS A 378 12.10 20.29 3.13
C CYS A 378 12.19 20.71 1.65
N LEU A 379 11.17 20.49 0.82
CA LEU A 379 11.22 20.72 -0.62
C LEU A 379 11.12 22.21 -0.99
N ILE A 380 10.68 23.04 -0.05
CA ILE A 380 10.60 24.50 -0.27
C ILE A 380 11.96 25.09 -0.67
N VAL A 381 13.08 24.45 -0.29
CA VAL A 381 14.43 24.89 -0.62
C VAL A 381 14.67 24.97 -2.13
N LYS A 382 13.94 24.22 -2.96
CA LYS A 382 14.03 24.31 -4.43
C LYS A 382 13.67 25.70 -4.97
N HIS A 383 12.86 26.45 -4.23
CA HIS A 383 12.20 27.68 -4.66
C HIS A 383 12.64 28.90 -3.82
N LEU A 384 13.57 28.70 -2.88
CA LEU A 384 14.08 29.79 -2.06
C LEU A 384 15.09 30.64 -2.84
N SER A 385 15.09 31.95 -2.56
CA SER A 385 16.11 32.86 -3.08
C SER A 385 17.50 32.47 -2.56
N LYS A 386 18.56 32.87 -3.30
CA LYS A 386 19.96 32.61 -2.91
C LYS A 386 20.32 33.12 -1.51
N GLU A 387 19.66 34.19 -1.08
CA GLU A 387 19.85 34.76 0.27
C GLU A 387 19.43 33.75 1.35
N TYR A 388 18.22 33.19 1.23
CA TYR A 388 17.71 32.18 2.17
C TYR A 388 18.45 30.84 2.06
N LEU A 389 18.93 30.48 0.88
CA LEU A 389 19.77 29.28 0.66
C LEU A 389 21.18 29.39 1.26
N SER A 390 21.57 30.58 1.72
CA SER A 390 22.80 30.82 2.47
C SER A 390 22.57 30.91 3.99
N ASP A 391 21.31 30.80 4.44
CA ASP A 391 20.94 30.87 5.84
C ASP A 391 21.06 29.50 6.52
N LYS A 392 21.97 29.40 7.49
CA LYS A 392 22.25 28.16 8.23
C LYS A 392 21.04 27.64 9.00
N GLU A 393 20.19 28.51 9.55
CA GLU A 393 19.05 28.10 10.37
C GLU A 393 17.94 27.49 9.50
N ILE A 394 17.69 28.09 8.33
CA ILE A 394 16.77 27.52 7.32
C ILE A 394 17.29 26.17 6.83
N ALA A 395 18.60 26.07 6.55
CA ALA A 395 19.20 24.82 6.12
C ALA A 395 19.05 23.71 7.18
N LEU A 396 19.32 24.01 8.45
CA LEU A 396 19.16 23.05 9.54
C LEU A 396 17.69 22.66 9.78
N ALA A 397 16.75 23.59 9.58
CA ALA A 397 15.31 23.35 9.67
C ALA A 397 14.82 22.41 8.55
N ALA A 398 15.22 22.67 7.30
CA ALA A 398 14.91 21.79 6.17
C ALA A 398 15.45 20.36 6.38
N LEU A 399 16.64 20.23 6.94
CA LEU A 399 17.25 18.93 7.27
C LEU A 399 16.57 18.19 8.45
N ASP A 400 15.77 18.89 9.26
CA ASP A 400 14.98 18.29 10.35
C ASP A 400 13.59 17.83 9.92
N SER A 401 13.15 18.17 8.70
CA SER A 401 11.82 17.82 8.22
C SER A 401 11.60 16.30 8.20
N PRO A 402 10.42 15.82 8.62
CA PRO A 402 10.08 14.39 8.56
C PRO A 402 10.10 13.83 7.14
N LEU A 403 9.84 14.69 6.13
CA LEU A 403 9.84 14.31 4.71
C LEU A 403 11.21 13.81 4.22
N VAL A 404 12.32 14.29 4.80
CA VAL A 404 13.68 13.83 4.44
C VAL A 404 13.84 12.32 4.62
N THR A 405 13.10 11.74 5.57
CA THR A 405 13.13 10.29 5.86
C THR A 405 11.91 9.53 5.34
N GLU A 406 10.76 10.17 5.16
CA GLU A 406 9.55 9.52 4.65
C GLU A 406 9.67 9.15 3.17
N MET A 407 10.35 9.97 2.37
CA MET A 407 10.65 9.68 0.95
C MET A 407 11.50 8.40 0.75
N LEU A 408 12.13 7.88 1.81
CA LEU A 408 12.92 6.64 1.77
C LEU A 408 12.07 5.37 1.90
N ASN A 409 10.84 5.46 2.40
CA ASN A 409 10.01 4.30 2.76
C ASN A 409 8.89 4.00 1.76
N ASP A 410 8.82 4.71 0.64
CA ASP A 410 7.78 4.52 -0.39
C ASP A 410 8.18 3.41 -1.39
N PRO A 411 7.42 2.30 -1.47
CA PRO A 411 7.71 1.21 -2.39
C PRO A 411 7.21 1.43 -3.85
N TYR A 412 6.60 2.57 -4.21
CA TYR A 412 5.90 2.75 -5.50
C TYR A 412 6.41 3.84 -6.45
N THR A 413 7.49 4.57 -6.16
CA THR A 413 8.04 5.54 -7.12
C THR A 413 9.18 4.94 -7.95
N GLY A 414 9.08 5.12 -9.28
CA GLY A 414 10.08 4.64 -10.24
C GLY A 414 11.42 5.39 -10.13
N ASP A 415 12.48 4.66 -10.48
CA ASP A 415 13.92 5.03 -10.41
C ASP A 415 14.51 5.19 -8.98
N PRO A 416 15.34 4.22 -8.49
CA PRO A 416 16.01 4.29 -7.18
C PRO A 416 16.94 5.50 -6.96
N PHE A 417 17.20 6.28 -8.01
CA PHE A 417 18.06 7.47 -7.97
C PHE A 417 17.29 8.75 -7.63
N ASP A 418 15.98 8.85 -7.91
CA ASP A 418 15.15 10.02 -7.55
C ASP A 418 14.65 9.98 -6.08
N GLN A 419 14.84 8.84 -5.39
CA GLN A 419 14.31 8.55 -4.05
C GLN A 419 15.09 9.16 -2.87
N LEU A 420 16.28 9.75 -3.12
CA LEU A 420 17.17 10.26 -2.05
C LEU A 420 17.22 11.80 -2.07
N PHE A 421 16.10 12.45 -1.78
CA PHE A 421 16.06 13.91 -1.70
C PHE A 421 16.85 14.42 -0.48
N SER A 422 18.08 14.90 -0.73
CA SER A 422 18.81 15.71 0.24
C SER A 422 18.59 17.19 -0.06
N PRO A 423 18.27 18.04 0.93
CA PRO A 423 18.27 19.50 0.78
C PRO A 423 19.66 20.11 0.51
N LEU A 424 20.73 19.41 0.86
CA LEU A 424 22.12 19.91 0.78
C LEU A 424 22.57 20.47 -0.58
N PRO A 425 22.21 19.88 -1.75
CA PRO A 425 22.61 20.39 -3.07
C PRO A 425 22.12 21.81 -3.35
N PHE A 426 21.03 22.25 -2.73
CA PHE A 426 20.42 23.56 -2.97
C PHE A 426 21.11 24.68 -2.19
N PHE A 427 21.79 24.37 -1.09
CA PHE A 427 22.43 25.38 -0.26
C PHE A 427 23.69 25.98 -0.91
N SER A 428 24.12 27.13 -0.38
CA SER A 428 25.32 27.83 -0.84
C SER A 428 26.58 26.98 -0.64
N ASP A 429 27.64 27.32 -1.38
CA ASP A 429 28.94 26.65 -1.26
C ASP A 429 29.53 26.81 0.15
N GLU A 430 29.23 27.91 0.85
CA GLU A 430 29.66 28.07 2.25
C GLU A 430 28.99 27.04 3.17
N LEU A 431 27.70 26.77 2.99
CA LEU A 431 26.96 25.78 3.79
C LEU A 431 27.33 24.35 3.40
N LYS A 432 27.69 24.09 2.14
CA LYS A 432 28.27 22.82 1.68
C LYS A 432 29.70 22.57 2.22
N ASP A 433 30.38 23.60 2.71
CA ASP A 433 31.66 23.49 3.43
C ASP A 433 31.51 23.61 4.97
N ASP A 434 30.28 23.80 5.48
CA ASP A 434 29.98 23.81 6.92
C ASP A 434 29.83 22.37 7.43
N LYS A 435 30.77 21.96 8.30
CA LYS A 435 30.83 20.59 8.84
C LYS A 435 29.58 20.20 9.63
N GLU A 436 28.90 21.13 10.28
CA GLU A 436 27.68 20.85 11.06
C GLU A 436 26.49 20.56 10.13
N VAL A 437 26.28 21.41 9.12
CA VAL A 437 25.21 21.25 8.13
C VAL A 437 25.40 19.94 7.37
N VAL A 438 26.62 19.70 6.87
CA VAL A 438 26.96 18.47 6.14
C VAL A 438 26.80 17.23 7.02
N LYS A 439 27.28 17.25 8.27
CA LYS A 439 27.11 16.12 9.19
C LYS A 439 25.64 15.79 9.41
N LYS A 440 24.78 16.81 9.56
CA LYS A 440 23.35 16.62 9.75
C LYS A 440 22.69 16.01 8.52
N ALA A 441 23.03 16.51 7.32
CA ALA A 441 22.55 15.92 6.07
C ALA A 441 22.95 14.44 5.94
N ILE A 442 24.22 14.11 6.19
CA ILE A 442 24.75 12.74 6.11
C ILE A 442 24.07 11.82 7.13
N SER A 443 23.74 12.32 8.34
CA SER A 443 23.06 11.52 9.37
C SER A 443 21.64 11.08 8.99
N LYS A 444 21.01 11.78 8.03
CA LYS A 444 19.71 11.42 7.46
C LYS A 444 19.90 10.58 6.19
N ILE A 445 20.76 11.06 5.29
CA ILE A 445 21.01 10.49 3.98
C ILE A 445 22.52 10.42 3.75
N GLY A 446 23.11 9.22 3.85
CA GLY A 446 24.57 9.03 3.73
C GLY A 446 25.17 9.57 2.43
N TRP A 447 24.46 9.43 1.31
CA TRP A 447 24.83 9.89 -0.04
C TRP A 447 25.06 11.40 -0.11
N ALA A 448 24.50 12.17 0.85
CA ALA A 448 24.58 13.63 0.83
C ALA A 448 26.03 14.14 0.87
N ILE A 449 26.97 13.30 1.31
CA ILE A 449 28.41 13.60 1.28
C ILE A 449 28.89 14.00 -0.12
N GLU A 450 28.30 13.49 -1.20
CA GLU A 450 28.69 13.82 -2.59
C GLU A 450 28.50 15.31 -2.94
N TYR A 451 27.61 16.01 -2.21
CA TYR A 451 27.35 17.45 -2.39
C TYR A 451 28.18 18.34 -1.46
N ALA A 452 28.88 17.75 -0.49
CA ALA A 452 29.77 18.50 0.38
C ALA A 452 30.98 19.01 -0.41
N SER A 453 31.71 19.98 0.15
CA SER A 453 32.97 20.43 -0.43
C SER A 453 33.99 19.28 -0.57
N SER A 454 34.93 19.39 -1.52
CA SER A 454 35.99 18.37 -1.67
C SER A 454 36.82 18.18 -0.40
N ARG A 455 36.91 19.19 0.47
CA ARG A 455 37.56 19.09 1.78
C ARG A 455 36.78 18.16 2.71
N LEU A 456 35.46 18.31 2.76
CA LEU A 456 34.57 17.52 3.63
C LEU A 456 34.27 16.13 3.08
N GLN A 457 34.22 15.95 1.75
CA GLN A 457 34.17 14.64 1.10
C GLN A 457 35.36 13.75 1.47
N ASN A 458 36.50 14.35 1.82
CA ASN A 458 37.71 13.68 2.26
C ASN A 458 37.92 13.73 3.78
N ASP A 459 36.89 14.12 4.55
CA ASP A 459 36.92 14.06 6.01
C ASP A 459 36.55 12.64 6.47
N LYS A 460 37.50 11.92 7.06
CA LYS A 460 37.34 10.50 7.44
C LYS A 460 36.12 10.27 8.34
N ASP A 461 35.80 11.19 9.26
CA ASP A 461 34.67 11.02 10.19
C ASP A 461 33.34 11.13 9.45
N LEU A 462 33.23 12.06 8.50
CA LEU A 462 32.04 12.20 7.67
C LEU A 462 31.88 11.04 6.69
N VAL A 463 32.98 10.54 6.12
CA VAL A 463 32.97 9.34 5.27
C VAL A 463 32.49 8.12 6.06
N LEU A 464 33.01 7.89 7.26
CA LEU A 464 32.54 6.79 8.11
C LEU A 464 31.07 6.94 8.49
N LEU A 465 30.61 8.17 8.77
CA LEU A 465 29.20 8.49 9.04
C LEU A 465 28.31 8.18 7.83
N SER A 466 28.78 8.49 6.61
CA SER A 466 28.01 8.25 5.38
C SER A 466 27.69 6.79 5.12
N PHE A 467 28.49 5.87 5.68
CA PHE A 467 28.27 4.43 5.62
C PHE A 467 27.56 3.87 6.87
N GLU A 468 26.92 4.68 7.72
CA GLU A 468 26.16 4.17 8.88
C GLU A 468 24.78 3.62 8.49
N SER A 469 24.08 4.27 7.57
CA SER A 469 22.78 3.82 7.05
C SER A 469 22.97 2.86 5.89
N LYS A 470 22.21 1.76 5.87
CA LYS A 470 22.30 0.77 4.78
C LYS A 470 21.65 1.24 3.49
N GLU A 471 20.50 1.89 3.62
CA GLU A 471 19.63 2.24 2.49
C GLU A 471 20.10 3.51 1.76
N THR A 472 20.85 4.37 2.46
CA THR A 472 21.16 5.74 1.99
C THR A 472 22.64 6.04 1.81
N CYS A 473 23.52 5.03 1.85
CA CYS A 473 24.97 5.24 1.74
C CYS A 473 25.45 5.64 0.31
N PRO A 474 26.66 6.22 0.18
CA PRO A 474 27.28 6.52 -1.12
C PRO A 474 27.55 5.26 -1.96
N LEU A 475 27.65 5.42 -3.28
CA LEU A 475 27.91 4.30 -4.20
C LEU A 475 29.37 3.83 -4.22
N ALA A 476 30.31 4.70 -3.84
CA ALA A 476 31.73 4.43 -3.94
C ALA A 476 32.49 4.93 -2.72
N ILE A 477 33.59 4.24 -2.42
CA ILE A 477 34.57 4.68 -1.43
C ILE A 477 35.41 5.78 -2.09
N PRO A 478 35.58 6.96 -1.45
CA PRO A 478 36.41 8.01 -2.03
C PRO A 478 37.84 7.49 -2.29
N PRO A 479 38.49 7.88 -3.41
CA PRO A 479 39.79 7.32 -3.80
C PRO A 479 40.87 7.38 -2.71
N LEU A 480 40.82 8.40 -1.85
CA LEU A 480 41.75 8.57 -0.73
C LEU A 480 41.68 7.44 0.32
N PHE A 481 40.55 6.74 0.42
CA PHE A 481 40.28 5.74 1.44
C PHE A 481 40.25 4.29 0.91
N LEU A 482 40.63 4.06 -0.35
CA LEU A 482 40.65 2.72 -0.96
C LEU A 482 41.68 1.76 -0.32
N ASP A 483 42.62 2.27 0.48
CA ASP A 483 43.55 1.47 1.29
C ASP A 483 43.32 1.63 2.81
N ASP A 484 42.23 2.31 3.22
CA ASP A 484 41.87 2.47 4.63
C ASP A 484 40.92 1.35 5.07
N LYS A 485 41.45 0.39 5.84
CA LYS A 485 40.72 -0.81 6.28
C LYS A 485 39.42 -0.48 7.02
N ASP A 486 39.39 0.56 7.85
CA ASP A 486 38.21 0.89 8.65
C ASP A 486 37.07 1.40 7.78
N VAL A 487 37.40 2.28 6.83
CA VAL A 487 36.43 2.82 5.86
C VAL A 487 35.93 1.71 4.95
N VAL A 488 36.82 0.86 4.43
CA VAL A 488 36.47 -0.27 3.57
C VAL A 488 35.54 -1.25 4.29
N LEU A 489 35.86 -1.64 5.53
CA LEU A 489 35.01 -2.54 6.31
C LEU A 489 33.63 -1.93 6.62
N LYS A 490 33.56 -0.62 6.91
CA LYS A 490 32.29 0.06 7.16
C LYS A 490 31.45 0.10 5.88
N ALA A 491 32.06 0.46 4.76
CA ALA A 491 31.41 0.51 3.45
C ALA A 491 30.89 -0.88 3.01
N LEU A 492 31.67 -1.95 3.19
CA LEU A 492 31.24 -3.31 2.84
C LEU A 492 30.11 -3.85 3.74
N LYS A 493 30.06 -3.46 5.02
CA LYS A 493 29.01 -3.94 5.95
C LYS A 493 27.64 -3.33 5.69
N ASN A 494 27.64 -2.06 5.28
CA ASN A 494 26.42 -1.27 5.23
C ASN A 494 26.05 -0.82 3.81
N GLY A 495 26.99 -0.79 2.87
CA GLY A 495 26.69 -0.36 1.51
C GLY A 495 26.27 -1.49 0.60
N GLU A 496 24.98 -1.85 0.61
CA GLU A 496 24.39 -2.78 -0.39
C GLU A 496 24.83 -2.40 -1.82
N ARG A 497 24.90 -1.08 -2.10
CA ARG A 497 25.26 -0.50 -3.40
C ARG A 497 26.77 -0.43 -3.67
N VAL A 498 27.61 -0.51 -2.64
CA VAL A 498 29.09 -0.38 -2.75
C VAL A 498 29.75 -1.71 -3.13
N THR A 499 29.04 -2.81 -2.96
CA THR A 499 29.67 -4.13 -2.76
C THR A 499 30.52 -4.65 -3.94
N PHE A 500 30.09 -4.46 -5.20
CA PHE A 500 30.87 -4.92 -6.35
C PHE A 500 31.97 -3.93 -6.75
N ASN A 501 31.59 -2.73 -7.19
CA ASN A 501 32.53 -1.71 -7.67
C ASN A 501 33.47 -1.22 -6.56
N GLY A 502 33.01 -1.19 -5.31
CA GLY A 502 33.80 -0.80 -4.16
C GLY A 502 34.91 -1.80 -3.87
N TYR A 503 34.61 -3.11 -3.84
CA TYR A 503 35.62 -4.13 -3.61
C TYR A 503 36.64 -4.23 -4.75
N GLU A 504 36.19 -4.12 -6.00
CA GLU A 504 37.10 -4.10 -7.16
C GLU A 504 38.13 -2.96 -7.06
N SER A 505 37.72 -1.81 -6.52
CA SER A 505 38.52 -0.59 -6.46
C SER A 505 39.50 -0.53 -5.28
N ILE A 506 39.37 -1.38 -4.24
CA ILE A 506 40.26 -1.33 -3.08
C ILE A 506 41.69 -1.78 -3.43
N SER A 507 42.64 -1.44 -2.57
CA SER A 507 44.05 -1.84 -2.74
C SER A 507 44.23 -3.37 -2.76
N ASP A 508 45.21 -3.86 -3.51
CA ASP A 508 45.55 -5.29 -3.55
C ASP A 508 45.89 -5.86 -2.17
N ARG A 509 46.43 -5.02 -1.28
CA ARG A 509 46.69 -5.35 0.12
C ARG A 509 45.41 -5.71 0.88
N LEU A 510 44.33 -4.95 0.68
CA LEU A 510 43.05 -5.20 1.35
C LEU A 510 42.25 -6.32 0.68
N LYS A 511 42.45 -6.61 -0.61
CA LYS A 511 41.84 -7.75 -1.32
C LYS A 511 42.27 -9.12 -0.79
N ILE A 512 43.31 -9.17 0.05
CA ILE A 512 43.79 -10.38 0.74
C ILE A 512 43.70 -10.27 2.27
N ASP A 513 43.11 -9.19 2.80
CA ASP A 513 42.87 -9.07 4.24
C ASP A 513 41.66 -9.94 4.62
N ARG A 514 41.86 -10.85 5.59
CA ARG A 514 40.85 -11.84 5.97
C ARG A 514 39.53 -11.20 6.42
N ASP A 515 39.58 -10.09 7.16
CA ASP A 515 38.36 -9.45 7.66
C ASP A 515 37.60 -8.77 6.52
N VAL A 516 38.34 -8.15 5.60
CA VAL A 516 37.79 -7.48 4.41
C VAL A 516 37.15 -8.51 3.49
N VAL A 517 37.87 -9.60 3.16
CA VAL A 517 37.35 -10.70 2.32
C VAL A 517 36.13 -11.34 2.96
N PHE A 518 36.18 -11.64 4.27
CA PHE A 518 35.06 -12.23 5.00
C PHE A 518 33.81 -11.34 4.92
N THR A 519 33.98 -10.05 5.16
CA THR A 519 32.89 -9.07 5.12
C THR A 519 32.34 -8.94 3.71
N ALA A 520 33.21 -8.85 2.70
CA ALA A 520 32.82 -8.70 1.30
C ALA A 520 32.03 -9.91 0.78
N LEU A 521 32.47 -11.14 1.07
CA LEU A 521 31.79 -12.36 0.62
C LEU A 521 30.43 -12.57 1.27
N ILE A 522 30.23 -12.11 2.51
CA ILE A 522 28.93 -12.14 3.17
C ILE A 522 27.97 -11.14 2.53
N ALA A 523 28.46 -9.94 2.22
CA ALA A 523 27.66 -8.88 1.65
C ALA A 523 27.32 -9.11 0.17
N TYR A 524 28.27 -9.58 -0.63
CA TYR A 524 28.09 -9.80 -2.07
C TYR A 524 28.97 -10.94 -2.59
N PRO A 525 28.44 -12.17 -2.67
CA PRO A 525 29.22 -13.36 -2.99
C PRO A 525 30.01 -13.33 -4.30
N LEU A 526 29.54 -12.59 -5.30
CA LEU A 526 30.18 -12.51 -6.62
C LEU A 526 31.55 -11.82 -6.57
N VAL A 527 31.89 -11.09 -5.49
CA VAL A 527 33.26 -10.56 -5.30
C VAL A 527 34.31 -11.67 -5.23
N TYR A 528 33.90 -12.93 -5.03
CA TYR A 528 34.80 -14.07 -5.03
C TYR A 528 35.71 -14.08 -6.25
N ASP A 529 35.20 -13.75 -7.44
CA ASP A 529 35.99 -13.76 -8.68
C ASP A 529 37.15 -12.76 -8.66
N TYR A 530 37.04 -11.68 -7.88
CA TYR A 530 38.02 -10.60 -7.74
C TYR A 530 39.04 -10.83 -6.62
N ILE A 531 38.84 -11.86 -5.81
CA ILE A 531 39.82 -12.25 -4.80
C ILE A 531 41.07 -12.79 -5.52
N PRO A 532 42.30 -12.34 -5.18
CA PRO A 532 43.51 -12.86 -5.80
C PRO A 532 43.63 -14.38 -5.69
N GLU A 533 44.07 -15.04 -6.75
CA GLU A 533 44.18 -16.51 -6.81
C GLU A 533 45.04 -17.07 -5.68
N ASP A 534 46.14 -16.42 -5.30
CA ASP A 534 46.98 -16.86 -4.19
C ASP A 534 46.24 -16.89 -2.84
N PHE A 535 45.22 -16.04 -2.67
CA PHE A 535 44.33 -16.07 -1.50
C PHE A 535 43.23 -17.12 -1.67
N LYS A 536 42.62 -17.24 -2.87
CA LYS A 536 41.67 -18.32 -3.21
C LYS A 536 42.28 -19.71 -3.05
N LEU A 537 43.59 -19.83 -3.22
CA LEU A 537 44.38 -21.07 -3.11
C LEU A 537 44.78 -21.42 -1.67
N THR A 538 44.45 -20.59 -0.68
CA THR A 538 44.52 -21.02 0.73
C THR A 538 43.23 -21.76 1.09
N ARG A 539 43.28 -23.10 0.99
CA ARG A 539 42.21 -24.08 1.29
C ARG A 539 41.77 -24.08 2.77
N ASP A 540 41.47 -22.91 3.33
CA ASP A 540 40.93 -22.75 4.68
C ASP A 540 39.43 -23.05 4.63
N VAL A 541 39.11 -24.35 4.60
CA VAL A 541 37.74 -24.87 4.62
C VAL A 541 36.98 -24.32 5.83
N THR A 542 37.67 -24.10 6.96
CA THR A 542 37.08 -23.51 8.16
C THR A 542 36.66 -22.06 7.91
N PHE A 543 37.51 -21.24 7.30
CA PHE A 543 37.17 -19.88 6.90
C PHE A 543 35.97 -19.84 5.95
N LEU A 544 36.00 -20.63 4.86
CA LEU A 544 34.88 -20.63 3.91
C LEU A 544 33.57 -21.11 4.55
N LYS A 545 33.60 -22.10 5.44
CA LYS A 545 32.41 -22.53 6.20
C LYS A 545 31.84 -21.40 7.05
N SER A 546 32.68 -20.62 7.71
CA SER A 546 32.23 -19.46 8.49
C SER A 546 31.62 -18.34 7.63
N VAL A 547 32.08 -18.19 6.38
CA VAL A 547 31.44 -17.30 5.39
C VAL A 547 30.07 -17.87 4.99
N ILE A 548 30.02 -19.15 4.63
CA ILE A 548 28.80 -19.88 4.23
C ILE A 548 27.70 -19.77 5.30
N GLU A 549 28.05 -19.88 6.58
CA GLU A 549 27.09 -19.79 7.69
C GLU A 549 26.41 -18.42 7.79
N LYS A 550 27.07 -17.34 7.35
CA LYS A 550 26.57 -15.96 7.47
C LYS A 550 26.11 -15.33 6.17
N CYS A 551 26.41 -15.97 5.03
CA CYS A 551 26.06 -15.50 3.70
C CYS A 551 24.56 -15.71 3.42
N GLU A 552 23.87 -14.65 2.98
CA GLU A 552 22.45 -14.70 2.63
C GLU A 552 22.23 -15.41 1.29
N ASP A 553 22.95 -15.00 0.24
CA ASP A 553 22.94 -15.65 -1.08
C ASP A 553 24.06 -16.69 -1.24
N VAL A 554 24.00 -17.71 -0.39
CA VAL A 554 25.00 -18.80 -0.38
C VAL A 554 25.05 -19.60 -1.69
N VAL A 555 23.97 -19.58 -2.48
CA VAL A 555 23.89 -20.30 -3.76
C VAL A 555 24.74 -19.58 -4.81
N ALA A 556 24.69 -18.25 -4.88
CA ALA A 556 25.58 -17.46 -5.72
C ALA A 556 27.05 -17.68 -5.32
N LEU A 557 27.35 -17.69 -4.02
CA LEU A 557 28.70 -18.00 -3.52
C LEU A 557 29.18 -19.36 -4.04
N TYR A 558 28.36 -20.40 -3.87
CA TYR A 558 28.68 -21.75 -4.32
C TYR A 558 28.95 -21.82 -5.83
N GLN A 559 28.19 -21.08 -6.63
CA GLN A 559 28.37 -21.03 -8.09
C GLN A 559 29.69 -20.38 -8.52
N CYS A 560 30.24 -19.44 -7.74
CA CYS A 560 31.54 -18.83 -8.01
C CYS A 560 32.74 -19.69 -7.57
N LEU A 561 32.52 -20.69 -6.71
CA LEU A 561 33.61 -21.56 -6.24
C LEU A 561 34.26 -22.32 -7.41
N ASN A 562 35.57 -22.54 -7.33
CA ASN A 562 36.28 -23.41 -8.26
C ASN A 562 35.85 -24.88 -8.10
N SER A 563 36.18 -25.71 -9.11
CA SER A 563 35.77 -27.12 -9.16
C SER A 563 36.22 -27.95 -7.95
N ASP A 564 37.41 -27.68 -7.41
CA ASP A 564 37.94 -28.38 -6.23
C ASP A 564 37.05 -28.15 -5.00
N LEU A 565 36.67 -26.90 -4.75
CA LEU A 565 35.84 -26.51 -3.61
C LEU A 565 34.38 -26.92 -3.81
N LYS A 566 33.84 -26.82 -5.03
CA LYS A 566 32.48 -27.28 -5.35
C LYS A 566 32.32 -28.78 -5.09
N ASN A 567 33.34 -29.58 -5.38
CA ASN A 567 33.32 -31.03 -5.17
C ASN A 567 33.76 -31.46 -3.76
N ASN A 568 34.03 -30.51 -2.84
CA ASN A 568 34.30 -30.84 -1.45
C ASN A 568 32.98 -31.08 -0.69
N ARG A 569 32.79 -32.32 -0.21
CA ARG A 569 31.57 -32.73 0.50
C ARG A 569 31.26 -31.86 1.73
N GLU A 570 32.27 -31.49 2.52
CA GLU A 570 32.03 -30.69 3.74
C GLU A 570 31.55 -29.27 3.43
N ILE A 571 32.11 -28.68 2.37
CA ILE A 571 31.71 -27.36 1.88
C ILE A 571 30.29 -27.44 1.34
N PHE A 572 30.00 -28.41 0.47
CA PHE A 572 28.68 -28.56 -0.12
C PHE A 572 27.60 -28.83 0.94
N LEU A 573 27.89 -29.69 1.92
CA LEU A 573 26.97 -29.94 3.03
C LEU A 573 26.72 -28.66 3.85
N ALA A 574 27.73 -27.81 4.06
CA ALA A 574 27.55 -26.53 4.72
C ALA A 574 26.65 -25.57 3.89
N VAL A 575 26.85 -25.51 2.57
CA VAL A 575 26.01 -24.73 1.65
C VAL A 575 24.55 -25.21 1.71
N VAL A 576 24.32 -26.52 1.64
CA VAL A 576 22.98 -27.14 1.70
C VAL A 576 22.29 -26.90 3.04
N LYS A 577 23.03 -26.94 4.16
CA LYS A 577 22.50 -26.60 5.48
C LYS A 577 22.07 -25.14 5.59
N ASN A 578 22.74 -24.22 4.89
CA ASN A 578 22.28 -22.84 4.80
C ASN A 578 21.06 -22.72 3.86
N ASN A 579 21.14 -23.24 2.65
CA ASN A 579 20.05 -23.17 1.67
C ASN A 579 19.95 -24.47 0.86
N GLY A 580 18.89 -25.22 1.10
CA GLY A 580 18.66 -26.52 0.48
C GLY A 580 18.52 -26.48 -1.04
N ALA A 581 18.19 -25.32 -1.63
CA ALA A 581 18.12 -25.15 -3.08
C ALA A 581 19.48 -25.36 -3.78
N ALA A 582 20.60 -25.34 -3.06
CA ALA A 582 21.93 -25.60 -3.60
C ALA A 582 22.05 -26.97 -4.29
N ILE A 583 21.22 -27.95 -3.91
CA ILE A 583 21.20 -29.28 -4.54
C ILE A 583 20.82 -29.26 -6.03
N ILE A 584 20.14 -28.20 -6.48
CA ILE A 584 19.78 -28.01 -7.89
C ILE A 584 21.01 -27.67 -8.75
N PHE A 585 22.04 -27.09 -8.14
CA PHE A 585 23.18 -26.49 -8.83
C PHE A 585 24.46 -27.32 -8.74
N THR A 586 24.38 -28.53 -8.21
CA THR A 586 25.53 -29.44 -8.18
C THR A 586 25.51 -30.39 -9.36
N ASP A 587 26.68 -30.58 -9.98
CA ASP A 587 26.91 -31.60 -11.01
C ASP A 587 27.43 -32.92 -10.40
N SER A 588 27.64 -32.97 -9.07
CA SER A 588 28.18 -34.15 -8.40
C SER A 588 27.11 -35.23 -8.22
N LEU A 589 27.26 -36.31 -8.99
CA LEU A 589 26.43 -37.51 -8.84
C LEU A 589 26.56 -38.17 -7.46
N GLU A 590 27.68 -37.96 -6.76
CA GLU A 590 27.87 -38.48 -5.41
C GLU A 590 27.01 -37.72 -4.39
N PHE A 591 26.82 -36.41 -4.56
CA PHE A 591 26.06 -35.59 -3.63
C PHE A 591 24.56 -35.83 -3.71
N ILE A 592 24.02 -36.02 -4.92
CA ILE A 592 22.59 -36.34 -5.10
C ILE A 592 22.24 -37.77 -4.64
N LYS A 593 23.25 -38.62 -4.40
CA LYS A 593 23.13 -39.97 -3.81
C LYS A 593 23.35 -39.99 -2.29
N ASP A 594 23.84 -38.90 -1.71
CA ASP A 594 24.15 -38.82 -0.30
C ASP A 594 22.90 -38.53 0.53
N LYS A 595 22.48 -39.51 1.35
CA LYS A 595 21.26 -39.42 2.15
C LYS A 595 21.31 -38.28 3.18
N GLU A 596 22.47 -37.93 3.72
CA GLU A 596 22.60 -36.81 4.68
C GLU A 596 22.36 -35.47 3.97
N ILE A 597 23.00 -35.28 2.81
CA ILE A 597 22.83 -34.07 1.99
C ILE A 597 21.37 -33.94 1.56
N ALA A 598 20.73 -35.02 1.13
CA ALA A 598 19.32 -35.02 0.73
C ALA A 598 18.39 -34.59 1.88
N ILE A 599 18.61 -35.11 3.09
CA ILE A 599 17.82 -34.75 4.28
C ILE A 599 17.98 -33.26 4.61
N GLU A 600 19.22 -32.75 4.62
CA GLU A 600 19.47 -31.35 4.94
C GLU A 600 18.95 -30.40 3.85
N ALA A 601 19.00 -30.80 2.57
CA ALA A 601 18.41 -30.03 1.48
C ALA A 601 16.90 -29.89 1.65
N LEU A 602 16.20 -30.97 1.99
CA LEU A 602 14.75 -30.96 2.19
C LEU A 602 14.32 -30.15 3.42
N LYS A 603 15.09 -30.18 4.51
CA LYS A 603 14.81 -29.39 5.72
C LYS A 603 14.98 -27.89 5.50
N ASN A 604 15.97 -27.50 4.71
CA ASN A 604 16.39 -26.11 4.54
C ASN A 604 15.95 -25.52 3.19
N ASP A 605 14.85 -26.03 2.59
CA ASP A 605 14.29 -25.46 1.35
C ASP A 605 13.63 -24.10 1.62
N LYS A 606 14.41 -23.03 1.42
CA LYS A 606 13.99 -21.62 1.60
C LYS A 606 13.11 -21.09 0.46
N ARG A 607 12.89 -21.85 -0.61
CA ARG A 607 12.08 -21.38 -1.75
C ARG A 607 10.64 -21.23 -1.27
N LYS A 608 9.99 -20.08 -1.55
CA LYS A 608 8.58 -19.76 -1.22
C LYS A 608 7.57 -20.59 -2.03
N LYS A 609 7.85 -21.89 -2.19
CA LYS A 609 7.01 -22.91 -2.83
C LYS A 609 6.81 -22.71 -4.34
N VAL A 610 7.79 -22.09 -4.99
CA VAL A 610 7.91 -21.91 -6.44
C VAL A 610 8.95 -22.92 -6.95
N GLY A 611 8.67 -23.59 -8.08
CA GLY A 611 9.60 -24.51 -8.73
C GLY A 611 9.40 -26.00 -8.38
N VAL A 612 10.22 -26.86 -9.01
CA VAL A 612 10.17 -28.32 -8.85
C VAL A 612 10.63 -28.73 -7.44
N PRO A 613 9.93 -29.66 -6.75
CA PRO A 613 10.34 -30.16 -5.44
C PRO A 613 11.76 -30.73 -5.44
N LEU A 614 12.54 -30.49 -4.37
CA LEU A 614 13.96 -30.87 -4.32
C LEU A 614 14.19 -32.37 -4.46
N VAL A 615 13.23 -33.22 -4.06
CA VAL A 615 13.31 -34.68 -4.20
C VAL A 615 13.53 -35.12 -5.66
N PHE A 616 13.07 -34.35 -6.65
CA PHE A 616 13.25 -34.69 -8.06
C PHE A 616 14.69 -34.54 -8.54
N TYR A 617 15.52 -33.78 -7.82
CA TYR A 617 16.94 -33.59 -8.11
C TYR A 617 17.83 -34.64 -7.43
N LEU A 618 17.25 -35.55 -6.64
CA LEU A 618 17.97 -36.66 -6.02
C LEU A 618 18.16 -37.83 -6.99
N ASP A 619 19.05 -38.75 -6.62
CA ASP A 619 19.17 -40.05 -7.30
C ASP A 619 17.90 -40.90 -7.14
N ASP A 620 17.63 -41.76 -8.13
CA ASP A 620 16.40 -42.57 -8.20
C ASP A 620 16.22 -43.54 -7.03
N GLU A 621 17.30 -43.99 -6.39
CA GLU A 621 17.20 -44.83 -5.20
C GLU A 621 16.74 -44.03 -3.98
N LEU A 622 17.22 -42.79 -3.81
CA LEU A 622 16.77 -41.91 -2.71
C LEU A 622 15.34 -41.41 -2.92
N LYS A 623 14.87 -41.28 -4.17
CA LYS A 623 13.46 -40.96 -4.47
C LYS A 623 12.48 -42.02 -3.96
N LYS A 624 12.94 -43.25 -3.77
CA LYS A 624 12.16 -44.39 -3.25
C LYS A 624 12.36 -44.61 -1.74
N ASP A 625 13.32 -43.90 -1.13
CA ASP A 625 13.61 -44.02 0.29
C ASP A 625 12.47 -43.43 1.12
N ARG A 626 11.91 -44.24 2.01
CA ARG A 626 10.74 -43.88 2.81
C ARG A 626 10.99 -42.64 3.68
N ASP A 627 12.16 -42.52 4.28
CA ASP A 627 12.47 -41.39 5.17
C ASP A 627 12.55 -40.08 4.38
N ILE A 628 13.11 -40.15 3.16
CA ILE A 628 13.20 -39.02 2.23
C ILE A 628 11.82 -38.60 1.76
N ILE A 629 10.97 -39.55 1.35
CA ILE A 629 9.59 -39.27 0.93
C ILE A 629 8.79 -38.64 2.08
N ASP A 630 8.84 -39.24 3.27
CA ASP A 630 8.11 -38.75 4.44
C ASP A 630 8.58 -37.34 4.84
N LEU A 631 9.87 -37.06 4.74
CA LEU A 631 10.43 -35.72 5.01
C LEU A 631 10.02 -34.73 3.93
N ALA A 632 10.10 -35.10 2.66
CA ALA A 632 9.75 -34.24 1.54
C ALA A 632 8.25 -33.86 1.57
N ILE A 633 7.38 -34.80 1.96
CA ILE A 633 5.95 -34.54 2.20
C ILE A 633 5.75 -33.51 3.33
N LYS A 634 6.55 -33.60 4.40
CA LYS A 634 6.45 -32.71 5.57
C LYS A 634 6.98 -31.30 5.31
N THR A 635 8.02 -31.13 4.49
CA THR A 635 8.74 -29.84 4.40
C THR A 635 8.25 -28.87 3.31
N ASN A 636 7.63 -29.29 2.20
CA ASN A 636 6.86 -28.37 1.32
C ASN A 636 6.04 -29.01 0.18
N ARG A 637 4.75 -28.64 0.08
CA ARG A 637 3.81 -28.70 -1.08
C ARG A 637 3.73 -30.00 -1.94
N PHE A 638 3.65 -31.18 -1.32
CA PHE A 638 3.38 -32.45 -2.04
C PHE A 638 1.95 -32.66 -2.59
N SER A 639 1.00 -31.74 -2.33
CA SER A 639 -0.42 -32.02 -2.58
C SER A 639 -0.90 -31.86 -4.04
N SER A 640 -0.12 -31.27 -4.95
CA SER A 640 -0.56 -31.04 -6.34
C SER A 640 0.08 -31.94 -7.40
N TYR A 641 1.15 -32.70 -7.08
CA TYR A 641 1.85 -33.53 -8.08
C TYR A 641 1.64 -35.04 -7.96
N PHE A 642 1.01 -35.54 -6.87
CA PHE A 642 0.86 -36.99 -6.65
C PHE A 642 -0.49 -37.59 -7.05
N ILE A 643 -1.29 -36.91 -7.88
CA ILE A 643 -2.44 -37.56 -8.54
C ILE A 643 -2.01 -38.31 -9.82
N ILE A 644 -0.74 -38.19 -10.27
CA ILE A 644 -0.31 -38.72 -11.59
C ILE A 644 1.01 -39.53 -11.54
N TYR A 645 1.37 -40.18 -10.42
CA TYR A 645 2.38 -41.26 -10.46
C TYR A 645 1.99 -42.45 -9.61
#